data_AF-A0A8J2XPN1-F1
#
_entry.id   AF-A0A8J2XPN1-F1
#
_cell.length_a   1.000
_cell.length_b   1.000
_cell.length_c   1.000
_cell.angle_alpha   90.00
_cell.angle_beta   90.00
_cell.angle_gamma   90.00
#
_symmetry.space_group_name_H-M   'P 1'
#
loop_
_entity.id
_entity.type
_entity.pdbx_description
1 polymer ?
#
loop_
_entity_poly.entity_id
_entity_poly.type
_entity_poly.pdbx_seq_one_letter_code
_entity_poly.pdbx_strand_id
1 'polypeptide(L)'
;MQSTATTPIATQLSQLLFLLMVLVGCGGGGGSASSTNPSTPSPPVTPNQAPIADAGADQMVTLDTVVMLSGAASSDPDGDQLSYSWHLVQQPAGSQAELNSSSTVSPAITVDIAGIYLVELTVSDGELQSALDTVQIVAELPTTKVLSPIVDTGQTRCFNSVGGTETTCSDQGYDADYTGNSPSYSLSAAGSVVIDNVTGLWWTQSTDVDGNGQVDADDKLTPANAVAYCQNLEFADRNDWRLPSIKEAYSIIAFTGEDPSGYDGTDTSELVPFINPIFDWVFGDQSAGERIIDGQYATTTEYVSRTMNNSETMFGVNFVDGRIKGYPLNNKSYYVRCVAGDEYGLNDFVDNGDATVSDNATGLMWQQNDQQSSDWDDAIGLCEQASTAGYSDWRLPNVKELHSLVDYSRSPDTHASAAIDPIFDATSFANEEGEIDWGAYWSSTTHISYGGRGHAAAYINFGRSLGYMNQLLDVHGAGAQRSDDKDDASNGGSVPSQDLGNGTFYYRGPQGDIVKTNHWVRCVRSQQQTQASRAIATDGSVNILLIVGDDIGVDNVSGYGEHGDYSAQTPNIDQLASSGVLFRNVWANPMCSPSRASLLTGRHALRHGVFSPGRLGELAATEYTIAEALKDAGYATALFGKWHLGTRQASLPTSQGFDYYSGSLENIDDYFSWQKTTLVGADAEQSEPVVETAYATDAVASEAAEWIASTQQPWFVQLAFNAPHFPFHVPPEGSYHAVSLAGQPGDLCSRNSSNDPVTACYRAMAEAMDSAIGQLLNSMDTTTRENTLVIFVGDNGTSGAAVIEDSDYPFTAAHAKGTMYEGGVNVPLVIAAGNNIGLDAGEIDALVQIQDLYPTLLAIGNATTSNDIDGLSLLGHLDAQAPASQVHQQLYSELYDETDTDRWAVTDGVAKYINNEGIDECYDLSSDAAETTNLYASNGEVAASCAILKQARPQ
;
A
#
# COMPACT_ATOMS: atom_id res chain seq x y z
N MET A 1 -30.12 11.92 45.84
CA MET A 1 -30.34 11.73 47.31
C MET A 1 -29.12 10.97 47.87
N GLN A 2 -29.02 10.82 49.20
CA GLN A 2 -28.08 9.98 49.99
C GLN A 2 -27.24 8.96 49.18
N SER A 3 -25.90 9.10 49.07
CA SER A 3 -24.81 8.76 50.04
C SER A 3 -24.42 7.27 50.01
N THR A 4 -23.17 6.80 50.18
CA THR A 4 -21.91 7.28 50.84
C THR A 4 -20.67 6.85 50.00
N ALA A 5 -19.53 7.56 49.90
CA ALA A 5 -18.49 7.88 50.92
C ALA A 5 -17.73 6.63 51.45
N THR A 6 -16.39 6.59 51.60
CA THR A 6 -15.35 7.67 51.54
C THR A 6 -13.91 7.17 51.24
N THR A 7 -13.07 8.08 50.77
CA THR A 7 -11.60 8.04 50.48
C THR A 7 -10.75 8.63 51.66
N PRO A 8 -9.47 9.07 51.52
CA PRO A 8 -8.20 8.45 51.02
C PRO A 8 -6.99 8.65 52.01
N ILE A 9 -5.80 9.06 51.50
CA ILE A 9 -4.53 9.55 52.14
C ILE A 9 -3.56 8.39 52.55
N ALA A 10 -2.37 8.18 51.99
CA ALA A 10 -1.15 9.02 51.76
C ALA A 10 -0.32 9.28 53.06
N THR A 11 1.00 9.56 53.10
CA THR A 11 2.02 9.92 52.08
C THR A 11 3.45 9.61 52.61
N GLN A 12 4.44 9.51 51.71
CA GLN A 12 5.90 9.67 51.92
C GLN A 12 6.69 8.72 52.86
N LEU A 13 7.93 8.41 52.43
CA LEU A 13 9.03 7.86 53.24
C LEU A 13 10.37 8.40 52.68
N SER A 14 11.40 8.55 53.52
CA SER A 14 12.65 9.23 53.12
C SER A 14 13.94 8.65 53.73
N GLN A 15 14.93 8.44 52.85
CA GLN A 15 16.39 8.52 53.07
C GLN A 15 17.10 7.74 54.22
N LEU A 16 17.81 6.68 53.80
CA LEU A 16 19.30 6.54 53.84
C LEU A 16 20.10 6.19 55.14
N LEU A 17 21.01 5.20 54.97
CA LEU A 17 22.45 5.18 55.33
C LEU A 17 23.00 4.47 56.63
N PHE A 18 23.70 3.33 56.42
CA PHE A 18 25.02 2.88 56.95
C PHE A 18 25.34 2.50 58.44
N LEU A 19 25.68 1.20 58.64
CA LEU A 19 27.05 0.63 58.85
C LEU A 19 27.79 0.54 60.25
N LEU A 20 28.11 -0.72 60.63
CA LEU A 20 29.26 -1.32 61.38
C LEU A 20 29.67 -1.03 62.88
N MET A 21 29.88 -2.16 63.61
CA MET A 21 30.86 -2.46 64.70
C MET A 21 30.71 -1.71 66.08
N VAL A 22 31.30 -2.11 67.24
CA VAL A 22 32.69 -2.51 67.60
C VAL A 22 32.79 -3.25 68.98
N LEU A 23 33.59 -4.35 69.07
CA LEU A 23 34.19 -5.04 70.27
C LEU A 23 33.23 -5.56 71.40
N VAL A 24 33.59 -6.38 72.42
CA VAL A 24 34.84 -6.98 73.03
C VAL A 24 34.48 -8.43 73.48
N GLY A 25 35.34 -9.46 73.68
CA GLY A 25 36.80 -9.71 73.53
C GLY A 25 37.36 -10.72 74.57
N CYS A 26 38.56 -11.29 74.34
CA CYS A 26 39.39 -12.19 75.21
C CYS A 26 38.93 -13.66 75.49
N GLY A 27 39.87 -14.65 75.47
CA GLY A 27 39.60 -15.91 76.19
C GLY A 27 40.54 -17.15 76.20
N GLY A 28 41.52 -17.35 75.30
CA GLY A 28 42.67 -18.27 75.52
C GLY A 28 42.49 -19.83 75.54
N GLY A 29 43.59 -20.53 75.16
CA GLY A 29 43.90 -21.92 75.56
C GLY A 29 43.46 -23.06 74.63
N GLY A 30 44.35 -24.05 74.40
CA GLY A 30 44.04 -25.27 73.66
C GLY A 30 44.62 -26.53 74.33
N GLY A 31 44.13 -27.72 73.98
CA GLY A 31 44.70 -28.98 74.49
C GLY A 31 43.79 -30.23 74.39
N SER A 32 43.94 -30.99 73.31
CA SER A 32 43.90 -32.47 73.22
C SER A 32 42.81 -33.33 73.93
N ALA A 33 41.98 -33.95 73.07
CA ALA A 33 41.73 -35.40 72.97
C ALA A 33 40.59 -36.13 73.74
N SER A 34 40.02 -37.12 73.01
CA SER A 34 39.25 -38.32 73.40
C SER A 34 37.91 -38.20 74.14
N SER A 35 36.83 -38.20 73.35
CA SER A 35 35.67 -39.14 73.44
C SER A 35 35.10 -39.57 74.80
N THR A 36 33.80 -39.31 75.01
CA THR A 36 32.75 -40.34 74.82
C THR A 36 31.35 -39.72 74.72
N ASN A 37 30.41 -40.45 74.14
CA ASN A 37 29.06 -39.97 73.80
C ASN A 37 28.14 -39.95 75.04
N PRO A 38 27.17 -39.03 75.10
CA PRO A 38 25.78 -39.49 75.18
C PRO A 38 24.87 -38.84 74.12
N SER A 39 23.83 -39.56 73.73
CA SER A 39 22.88 -39.21 72.67
C SER A 39 22.15 -37.88 72.90
N THR A 40 22.24 -36.97 71.94
CA THR A 40 21.28 -35.89 71.72
C THR A 40 20.00 -36.43 71.04
N PRO A 41 18.83 -35.81 71.24
CA PRO A 41 17.67 -36.06 70.38
C PRO A 41 17.96 -35.53 68.96
N SER A 42 17.35 -36.14 67.95
CA SER A 42 17.32 -35.58 66.59
C SER A 42 16.60 -34.22 66.59
N PRO A 43 16.96 -33.29 65.68
CA PRO A 43 16.12 -32.13 65.40
C PRO A 43 14.72 -32.59 64.94
N PRO A 44 13.68 -31.74 65.09
CA PRO A 44 12.41 -31.99 64.43
C PRO A 44 12.66 -32.02 62.91
N VAL A 45 12.18 -33.08 62.25
CA VAL A 45 12.08 -33.10 60.79
C VAL A 45 10.98 -32.10 60.43
N THR A 46 11.30 -31.10 59.62
CA THR A 46 10.28 -30.27 58.97
C THR A 46 9.43 -31.17 58.08
N PRO A 47 8.08 -31.15 58.17
CA PRO A 47 7.26 -31.89 57.23
C PRO A 47 7.48 -31.33 55.82
N ASN A 48 7.70 -32.22 54.85
CA ASN A 48 7.88 -31.85 53.45
C ASN A 48 6.69 -30.98 52.96
N GLN A 49 7.00 -29.89 52.27
CA GLN A 49 6.00 -29.01 51.69
C GLN A 49 5.78 -29.37 50.22
N ALA A 50 4.57 -29.15 49.68
CA ALA A 50 4.33 -29.43 48.26
C ALA A 50 5.00 -28.35 47.40
N PRO A 51 5.62 -28.71 46.27
CA PRO A 51 6.23 -27.74 45.36
C PRO A 51 5.17 -26.90 44.64
N ILE A 52 5.62 -25.79 44.06
CA ILE A 52 4.81 -24.83 43.32
C ILE A 52 5.13 -24.97 41.84
N ALA A 53 4.10 -25.28 41.03
CA ALA A 53 4.19 -25.18 39.58
C ALA A 53 4.04 -23.72 39.14
N ASP A 54 4.76 -23.37 38.09
CA ASP A 54 4.63 -22.15 37.30
C ASP A 54 4.78 -22.59 35.84
N ALA A 55 3.71 -22.45 35.05
CA ALA A 55 3.62 -22.92 33.67
C ALA A 55 4.15 -21.89 32.63
N GLY A 56 4.52 -20.69 33.09
CA GLY A 56 4.78 -19.52 32.24
C GLY A 56 3.51 -18.74 31.90
N ALA A 57 3.69 -17.55 31.30
CA ALA A 57 2.61 -16.69 30.87
C ALA A 57 1.90 -17.22 29.61
N ASP A 58 0.62 -16.86 29.47
CA ASP A 58 -0.18 -17.12 28.26
C ASP A 58 0.51 -16.59 26.99
N GLN A 59 0.37 -17.30 25.88
CA GLN A 59 1.06 -17.03 24.63
C GLN A 59 0.06 -16.83 23.48
N MET A 60 0.38 -15.90 22.59
CA MET A 60 -0.33 -15.65 21.33
C MET A 60 0.64 -15.92 20.18
N VAL A 61 0.24 -16.75 19.22
CA VAL A 61 1.11 -17.29 18.16
C VAL A 61 0.33 -17.49 16.87
N THR A 62 1.03 -17.55 15.73
CA THR A 62 0.44 -17.94 14.44
C THR A 62 0.43 -19.46 14.25
N LEU A 63 -0.44 -19.93 13.36
CA LEU A 63 -0.50 -21.33 12.89
C LEU A 63 0.88 -21.90 12.50
N ASP A 64 1.05 -23.21 12.67
CA ASP A 64 2.25 -24.02 12.40
C ASP A 64 3.52 -23.63 13.20
N THR A 65 3.43 -22.62 14.07
CA THR A 65 4.51 -22.24 15.00
C THR A 65 4.83 -23.36 16.01
N VAL A 66 6.12 -23.59 16.25
CA VAL A 66 6.61 -24.44 17.35
C VAL A 66 6.71 -23.62 18.63
N VAL A 67 5.71 -23.77 19.49
CA VAL A 67 5.60 -23.07 20.78
C VAL A 67 6.46 -23.77 21.82
N MET A 68 7.35 -23.03 22.48
CA MET A 68 8.17 -23.52 23.59
C MET A 68 7.54 -23.13 24.93
N LEU A 69 7.33 -24.11 25.81
CA LEU A 69 6.87 -23.87 27.19
C LEU A 69 8.05 -23.88 28.16
N SER A 70 7.86 -23.32 29.36
CA SER A 70 8.91 -23.28 30.39
C SER A 70 8.36 -23.36 31.81
N GLY A 71 8.68 -24.45 32.49
CA GLY A 71 8.42 -24.65 33.91
C GLY A 71 9.58 -24.17 34.78
N ALA A 72 10.53 -23.40 34.24
CA ALA A 72 11.77 -23.05 34.92
C ALA A 72 11.59 -22.14 36.16
N ALA A 73 10.43 -21.49 36.30
CA ALA A 73 10.05 -20.72 37.48
C ALA A 73 9.39 -21.57 38.59
N SER A 74 9.03 -22.83 38.29
CA SER A 74 8.52 -23.78 39.28
C SER A 74 9.56 -24.00 40.39
N SER A 75 9.13 -24.03 41.65
CA SER A 75 10.03 -24.01 42.80
C SER A 75 9.56 -24.91 43.95
N ASP A 76 10.53 -25.42 44.71
CA ASP A 76 10.28 -26.20 45.92
C ASP A 76 10.60 -25.38 47.20
N PRO A 77 9.72 -25.35 48.22
CA PRO A 77 9.95 -24.59 49.46
C PRO A 77 11.08 -25.11 50.36
N ASP A 78 11.40 -26.41 50.29
CA ASP A 78 12.43 -27.06 51.12
C ASP A 78 13.77 -27.21 50.36
N GLY A 79 13.73 -27.12 49.03
CA GLY A 79 14.86 -27.01 48.10
C GLY A 79 15.16 -28.28 47.29
N ASP A 80 14.21 -29.22 47.22
CA ASP A 80 14.41 -30.52 46.58
C ASP A 80 14.26 -30.49 45.03
N GLN A 81 14.74 -31.54 44.37
CA GLN A 81 14.83 -31.58 42.91
C GLN A 81 13.48 -31.93 42.26
N LEU A 82 12.94 -30.98 41.49
CA LEU A 82 11.68 -31.16 40.77
C LEU A 82 11.77 -32.13 39.56
N SER A 83 10.68 -32.86 39.38
CA SER A 83 10.28 -33.55 38.16
C SER A 83 9.01 -32.89 37.60
N TYR A 84 8.85 -32.91 36.27
CA TYR A 84 7.81 -32.16 35.53
C TYR A 84 6.84 -33.12 34.83
N SER A 85 5.56 -32.76 34.76
CA SER A 85 4.55 -33.45 33.96
C SER A 85 3.58 -32.46 33.33
N TRP A 86 3.59 -32.38 32.01
CA TRP A 86 2.76 -31.48 31.21
C TRP A 86 1.65 -32.24 30.46
N HIS A 87 0.46 -31.63 30.37
CA HIS A 87 -0.70 -32.21 29.69
C HIS A 87 -1.44 -31.17 28.84
N LEU A 88 -1.61 -31.46 27.55
CA LEU A 88 -2.53 -30.73 26.68
C LEU A 88 -3.95 -31.18 27.00
N VAL A 89 -4.80 -30.28 27.51
CA VAL A 89 -6.16 -30.61 27.98
C VAL A 89 -7.27 -30.01 27.13
N GLN A 90 -6.95 -29.01 26.31
CA GLN A 90 -7.84 -28.46 25.28
C GLN A 90 -7.04 -28.19 24.01
N GLN A 91 -7.64 -28.46 22.85
CA GLN A 91 -7.15 -28.06 21.53
C GLN A 91 -8.35 -27.85 20.58
N PRO A 92 -8.19 -27.13 19.45
CA PRO A 92 -9.26 -26.89 18.49
C PRO A 92 -9.81 -28.17 17.84
N ALA A 93 -11.07 -28.12 17.39
CA ALA A 93 -11.76 -29.27 16.82
C ALA A 93 -11.12 -29.70 15.48
N GLY A 94 -10.45 -30.86 15.48
CA GLY A 94 -9.73 -31.41 14.33
C GLY A 94 -8.21 -31.42 14.49
N SER A 95 -7.66 -30.65 15.45
CA SER A 95 -6.23 -30.57 15.72
C SER A 95 -5.64 -31.95 16.05
N GLN A 96 -4.43 -32.19 15.54
CA GLN A 96 -3.57 -33.36 15.79
C GLN A 96 -2.33 -32.99 16.63
N ALA A 97 -2.28 -31.77 17.20
CA ALA A 97 -1.16 -31.32 18.02
C ALA A 97 -0.89 -32.23 19.23
N GLU A 98 0.40 -32.50 19.50
CA GLU A 98 0.88 -33.24 20.66
C GLU A 98 2.08 -32.51 21.32
N LEU A 99 2.24 -32.69 22.63
CA LEU A 99 3.39 -32.17 23.38
C LEU A 99 4.63 -33.06 23.20
N ASN A 100 5.67 -32.53 22.55
CA ASN A 100 6.98 -33.13 22.52
C ASN A 100 7.69 -32.94 23.87
N SER A 101 8.27 -34.01 24.41
CA SER A 101 9.10 -34.00 25.62
C SER A 101 8.39 -33.49 26.89
N SER A 102 7.10 -33.82 27.05
CA SER A 102 6.18 -33.41 28.13
C SER A 102 6.58 -33.78 29.58
N SER A 103 7.77 -34.31 29.82
CA SER A 103 8.34 -34.56 31.16
C SER A 103 9.64 -33.78 31.43
N THR A 104 9.93 -32.74 30.64
CA THR A 104 11.08 -31.85 30.81
C THR A 104 10.64 -30.50 31.39
N VAL A 105 11.62 -29.66 31.77
CA VAL A 105 11.39 -28.26 32.15
C VAL A 105 10.88 -27.41 30.98
N SER A 106 11.12 -27.81 29.73
CA SER A 106 10.73 -27.07 28.53
C SER A 106 10.30 -28.01 27.41
N PRO A 107 9.02 -28.43 27.37
CA PRO A 107 8.44 -29.16 26.24
C PRO A 107 8.11 -28.20 25.09
N ALA A 108 7.75 -28.77 23.95
CA ALA A 108 7.32 -28.02 22.76
C ALA A 108 5.99 -28.55 22.22
N ILE A 109 5.21 -27.70 21.56
CA ILE A 109 3.97 -28.06 20.84
C ILE A 109 3.91 -27.29 19.52
N THR A 110 3.55 -27.95 18.42
CA THR A 110 3.19 -27.29 17.16
C THR A 110 1.69 -27.09 17.13
N VAL A 111 1.22 -25.86 16.86
CA VAL A 111 -0.22 -25.54 16.80
C VAL A 111 -0.72 -25.62 15.35
N ASP A 112 -1.51 -26.64 15.05
CA ASP A 112 -1.85 -27.04 13.67
C ASP A 112 -3.24 -26.57 13.17
N ILE A 113 -4.09 -26.12 14.08
CA ILE A 113 -5.38 -25.46 13.79
C ILE A 113 -5.52 -24.20 14.65
N ALA A 114 -6.10 -23.13 14.11
CA ALA A 114 -6.38 -21.91 14.86
C ALA A 114 -7.43 -22.12 15.97
N GLY A 115 -7.24 -21.44 17.10
CA GLY A 115 -8.07 -21.49 18.29
C GLY A 115 -7.25 -21.65 19.57
N ILE A 116 -7.93 -21.97 20.67
CA ILE A 116 -7.33 -22.03 22.01
C ILE A 116 -6.86 -23.45 22.34
N TYR A 117 -5.56 -23.57 22.60
CA TYR A 117 -4.95 -24.70 23.29
C TYR A 117 -4.76 -24.35 24.76
N LEU A 118 -4.99 -25.31 25.66
CA LEU A 118 -4.75 -25.14 27.09
C LEU A 118 -3.84 -26.26 27.58
N VAL A 119 -2.72 -25.89 28.21
CA VAL A 119 -1.71 -26.82 28.71
C VAL A 119 -1.57 -26.68 30.22
N GLU A 120 -1.67 -27.80 30.93
CA GLU A 120 -1.48 -27.91 32.38
C GLU A 120 -0.05 -28.35 32.70
N LEU A 121 0.52 -27.81 33.78
CA LEU A 121 1.74 -28.28 34.43
C LEU A 121 1.43 -28.80 35.85
N THR A 122 2.08 -29.89 36.23
CA THR A 122 2.39 -30.18 37.64
C THR A 122 3.87 -30.52 37.82
N VAL A 123 4.39 -30.26 39.02
CA VAL A 123 5.74 -30.65 39.44
C VAL A 123 5.70 -31.52 40.71
N SER A 124 6.72 -32.35 40.89
CA SER A 124 6.86 -33.24 42.05
C SER A 124 8.32 -33.37 42.50
N ASP A 125 8.52 -33.31 43.81
CA ASP A 125 9.78 -33.52 44.54
C ASP A 125 10.13 -35.02 44.75
N GLY A 126 9.16 -35.93 44.56
CA GLY A 126 9.25 -37.36 44.83
C GLY A 126 8.48 -37.88 46.06
N GLU A 127 7.99 -37.00 46.95
CA GLU A 127 7.08 -37.32 48.07
C GLU A 127 5.68 -36.69 47.90
N LEU A 128 5.58 -35.50 47.33
CA LEU A 128 4.37 -34.71 47.08
C LEU A 128 4.30 -34.23 45.62
N GLN A 129 3.15 -33.64 45.24
CA GLN A 129 2.90 -33.05 43.92
C GLN A 129 2.27 -31.67 44.11
N SER A 130 2.58 -30.75 43.20
CA SER A 130 2.07 -29.39 43.21
C SER A 130 0.55 -29.31 43.00
N ALA A 131 0.00 -28.11 43.19
CA ALA A 131 -1.23 -27.74 42.50
C ALA A 131 -1.00 -27.74 40.97
N LEU A 132 -2.09 -27.82 40.21
CA LEU A 132 -2.07 -27.54 38.77
C LEU A 132 -1.84 -26.05 38.54
N ASP A 133 -1.03 -25.73 37.54
CA ASP A 133 -0.95 -24.41 36.93
C ASP A 133 -1.14 -24.53 35.41
N THR A 134 -1.54 -23.45 34.73
CA THR A 134 -2.02 -23.50 33.33
C THR A 134 -1.46 -22.38 32.47
N VAL A 135 -1.04 -22.73 31.26
CA VAL A 135 -0.71 -21.77 30.19
C VAL A 135 -1.67 -21.94 29.02
N GLN A 136 -2.30 -20.85 28.61
CA GLN A 136 -3.14 -20.78 27.41
C GLN A 136 -2.27 -20.40 26.21
N ILE A 137 -2.44 -21.11 25.10
CA ILE A 137 -1.88 -20.73 23.80
C ILE A 137 -3.05 -20.37 22.89
N VAL A 138 -3.10 -19.12 22.43
CA VAL A 138 -4.01 -18.67 21.37
C VAL A 138 -3.25 -18.79 20.05
N ALA A 139 -3.61 -19.79 19.25
CA ALA A 139 -3.12 -19.90 17.88
C ALA A 139 -4.10 -19.18 16.95
N GLU A 140 -3.63 -18.17 16.24
CA GLU A 140 -4.45 -17.45 15.27
C GLU A 140 -4.19 -18.00 13.85
N LEU A 141 -5.16 -17.84 12.95
CA LEU A 141 -4.88 -18.03 11.53
C LEU A 141 -3.77 -17.05 11.13
N PRO A 142 -2.94 -17.34 10.11
CA PRO A 142 -2.20 -16.29 9.46
C PRO A 142 -3.21 -15.24 9.01
N THR A 143 -3.08 -14.02 9.52
CA THR A 143 -3.73 -12.87 8.89
C THR A 143 -3.27 -12.84 7.43
N THR A 144 -4.15 -12.44 6.52
CA THR A 144 -3.73 -12.13 5.14
C THR A 144 -2.72 -11.00 5.26
N LYS A 145 -1.42 -11.32 5.18
CA LYS A 145 -0.37 -10.43 5.69
C LYS A 145 -0.38 -9.15 4.87
N VAL A 146 -0.81 -8.07 5.50
CA VAL A 146 -0.91 -6.76 4.87
C VAL A 146 0.50 -6.40 4.43
N LEU A 147 0.68 -6.19 3.12
CA LEU A 147 1.94 -5.69 2.58
C LEU A 147 2.24 -4.37 3.30
N SER A 148 3.49 -4.17 3.69
CA SER A 148 4.02 -2.88 4.14
C SER A 148 4.72 -2.22 2.93
N PRO A 149 3.97 -1.61 1.99
CA PRO A 149 4.58 -0.97 0.83
C PRO A 149 5.52 0.13 1.31
N ILE A 150 6.79 0.00 0.97
CA ILE A 150 7.79 0.97 1.37
C ILE A 150 7.49 2.28 0.65
N VAL A 151 7.11 3.29 1.44
CA VAL A 151 6.97 4.68 0.97
C VAL A 151 8.30 5.10 0.35
N ASP A 152 8.26 5.71 -0.82
CA ASP A 152 9.45 6.20 -1.53
C ASP A 152 10.14 7.33 -0.73
N THR A 153 11.40 7.62 -1.03
CA THR A 153 12.15 8.73 -0.42
C THR A 153 11.68 10.09 -0.95
N GLY A 154 11.08 10.10 -2.14
CA GLY A 154 10.58 11.28 -2.85
C GLY A 154 11.67 12.07 -3.58
N GLN A 155 12.87 11.51 -3.78
CA GLN A 155 13.93 12.22 -4.49
C GLN A 155 13.64 12.27 -5.99
N THR A 156 13.62 13.48 -6.55
CA THR A 156 13.47 13.75 -8.00
C THR A 156 14.69 14.44 -8.62
N ARG A 157 15.80 14.52 -7.86
CA ARG A 157 17.03 15.23 -8.22
C ARG A 157 18.24 14.33 -8.00
N CYS A 158 19.05 14.15 -9.05
CA CYS A 158 20.28 13.38 -8.98
C CYS A 158 21.49 14.28 -8.67
N PHE A 159 22.46 13.78 -7.91
CA PHE A 159 23.64 14.53 -7.48
C PHE A 159 24.91 13.69 -7.58
N ASN A 160 25.92 14.21 -8.28
CA ASN A 160 27.19 13.53 -8.43
C ASN A 160 27.99 13.45 -7.11
N SER A 161 28.82 12.42 -7.00
CA SER A 161 29.76 12.23 -5.89
C SER A 161 30.72 13.40 -5.71
N VAL A 162 31.39 13.80 -6.80
CA VAL A 162 32.46 14.80 -6.81
C VAL A 162 31.92 16.22 -6.57
N GLY A 163 31.82 16.58 -5.29
CA GLY A 163 31.41 17.92 -4.83
C GLY A 163 29.90 18.16 -4.70
N GLY A 164 29.06 17.14 -4.93
CA GLY A 164 27.62 17.18 -4.63
C GLY A 164 26.80 18.12 -5.51
N THR A 165 27.15 18.24 -6.79
CA THR A 165 26.41 19.10 -7.74
C THR A 165 25.27 18.34 -8.41
N GLU A 166 24.14 19.02 -8.59
CA GLU A 166 22.96 18.48 -9.26
C GLU A 166 23.30 18.09 -10.72
N THR A 167 22.81 16.94 -11.15
CA THR A 167 23.07 16.34 -12.47
C THR A 167 21.79 15.69 -13.01
N THR A 168 21.77 15.39 -14.30
CA THR A 168 20.64 14.73 -14.96
C THR A 168 20.54 13.27 -14.51
N CYS A 169 19.38 12.88 -13.96
CA CYS A 169 18.99 11.48 -13.79
C CYS A 169 18.95 10.81 -15.17
N SER A 170 19.61 9.67 -15.31
CA SER A 170 19.93 9.06 -16.60
C SER A 170 20.32 7.59 -16.48
N ASP A 171 19.52 6.85 -15.70
CA ASP A 171 19.64 5.41 -15.49
C ASP A 171 21.04 5.02 -14.95
N GLN A 172 21.54 5.79 -13.98
CA GLN A 172 22.88 5.64 -13.42
C GLN A 172 22.90 4.82 -12.13
N GLY A 173 21.73 4.56 -11.53
CA GLY A 173 21.55 3.84 -10.26
C GLY A 173 21.33 4.77 -9.05
N TYR A 174 20.99 6.03 -9.29
CA TYR A 174 20.62 6.99 -8.25
C TYR A 174 19.16 6.77 -7.78
N ASP A 175 18.81 7.24 -6.58
CA ASP A 175 17.45 7.09 -6.01
C ASP A 175 16.37 7.57 -7.00
N ALA A 176 16.57 8.77 -7.54
CA ALA A 176 15.70 9.44 -8.51
C ALA A 176 15.78 8.90 -9.95
N ASP A 177 16.58 7.85 -10.22
CA ASP A 177 16.47 7.08 -11.47
C ASP A 177 15.37 5.99 -11.36
N TYR A 178 14.87 5.70 -10.15
CA TYR A 178 13.87 4.65 -9.89
C TYR A 178 12.53 5.24 -9.42
N THR A 179 11.48 4.42 -9.47
CA THR A 179 10.13 4.81 -9.03
C THR A 179 9.58 3.76 -8.07
N GLY A 180 9.39 4.13 -6.81
CA GLY A 180 8.65 3.37 -5.81
C GLY A 180 7.30 4.00 -5.46
N ASN A 181 6.76 3.66 -4.28
CA ASN A 181 5.47 4.15 -3.80
C ASN A 181 5.56 5.63 -3.38
N SER A 182 5.43 6.54 -4.34
CA SER A 182 5.59 7.99 -4.14
C SER A 182 4.78 8.52 -2.94
N PRO A 183 5.34 9.39 -2.07
CA PRO A 183 4.68 9.77 -0.82
C PRO A 183 3.36 10.53 -1.07
N SER A 184 2.24 9.87 -0.81
CA SER A 184 0.89 10.37 -1.06
C SER A 184 0.13 10.52 0.26
N TYR A 185 -0.44 11.70 0.50
CA TYR A 185 -1.11 12.03 1.74
C TYR A 185 -2.41 12.79 1.49
N SER A 186 -3.48 12.40 2.18
CA SER A 186 -4.78 13.07 2.14
C SER A 186 -5.12 13.70 3.49
N LEU A 187 -5.59 14.95 3.47
CA LEU A 187 -6.02 15.66 4.67
C LEU A 187 -7.50 15.39 4.94
N SER A 188 -7.83 15.02 6.18
CA SER A 188 -9.22 14.97 6.65
C SER A 188 -9.93 16.32 6.50
N ALA A 189 -11.25 16.32 6.27
CA ALA A 189 -12.03 17.55 6.05
C ALA A 189 -12.01 18.55 7.23
N ALA A 190 -11.65 18.10 8.44
CA ALA A 190 -11.44 18.94 9.62
C ALA A 190 -10.04 19.57 9.70
N GLY A 191 -9.12 19.20 8.80
CA GLY A 191 -7.72 19.66 8.78
C GLY A 191 -6.82 19.04 9.86
N SER A 192 -7.32 18.09 10.66
CA SER A 192 -6.72 17.70 11.95
C SER A 192 -6.01 16.34 11.94
N VAL A 193 -6.30 15.49 10.95
CA VAL A 193 -5.66 14.19 10.69
C VAL A 193 -5.17 14.12 9.24
N VAL A 194 -3.98 13.56 9.05
CA VAL A 194 -3.43 13.17 7.76
C VAL A 194 -3.58 11.66 7.59
N ILE A 195 -4.02 11.22 6.42
CA ILE A 195 -4.03 9.82 5.99
C ILE A 195 -2.82 9.63 5.07
N ASP A 196 -1.98 8.64 5.35
CA ASP A 196 -0.96 8.16 4.43
C ASP A 196 -1.62 7.17 3.46
N ASN A 197 -1.67 7.54 2.18
CA ASN A 197 -2.35 6.77 1.14
C ASN A 197 -1.51 5.58 0.64
N VAL A 198 -0.23 5.49 1.03
CA VAL A 198 0.65 4.35 0.72
C VAL A 198 0.55 3.31 1.84
N THR A 199 0.76 3.72 3.09
CA THR A 199 0.78 2.78 4.24
C THR A 199 -0.60 2.52 4.85
N GLY A 200 -1.61 3.33 4.52
CA GLY A 200 -2.93 3.29 5.15
C GLY A 200 -2.96 3.87 6.57
N LEU A 201 -1.83 4.36 7.09
CA LEU A 201 -1.70 4.88 8.45
C LEU A 201 -2.37 6.25 8.62
N TRP A 202 -2.96 6.46 9.79
CA TRP A 202 -3.62 7.71 10.19
C TRP A 202 -2.74 8.45 11.18
N TRP A 203 -2.48 9.73 10.95
CA TRP A 203 -1.50 10.53 11.69
C TRP A 203 -2.11 11.82 12.24
N THR A 204 -1.73 12.24 13.44
CA THR A 204 -2.09 13.59 13.91
C THR A 204 -1.42 14.63 13.01
N GLN A 205 -2.20 15.57 12.46
CA GLN A 205 -1.66 16.61 11.58
C GLN A 205 -0.72 17.55 12.35
N SER A 206 -1.05 17.81 13.62
CA SER A 206 -0.31 18.69 14.53
C SER A 206 0.46 17.89 15.60
N THR A 207 1.46 18.57 16.19
CA THR A 207 2.24 18.18 17.37
C THR A 207 2.16 19.21 18.52
N ASP A 208 1.29 20.21 18.39
CA ASP A 208 0.73 20.99 19.51
C ASP A 208 -0.04 20.03 20.43
N VAL A 209 0.51 19.72 21.61
CA VAL A 209 -0.04 18.71 22.53
C VAL A 209 -0.82 19.33 23.70
N ASP A 210 -0.67 20.65 23.95
CA ASP A 210 -1.42 21.36 24.99
C ASP A 210 -2.67 22.11 24.46
N GLY A 211 -2.74 22.32 23.15
CA GLY A 211 -3.85 22.93 22.41
C GLY A 211 -3.82 24.45 22.33
N ASN A 212 -2.66 25.11 22.54
CA ASN A 212 -2.57 26.56 22.56
C ASN A 212 -2.54 27.23 21.17
N GLY A 213 -2.27 26.48 20.09
CA GLY A 213 -2.15 26.98 18.72
C GLY A 213 -0.73 27.41 18.33
N GLN A 214 0.28 26.98 19.08
CA GLN A 214 1.70 27.12 18.80
C GLN A 214 2.38 25.76 19.04
N VAL A 215 3.53 25.52 18.39
CA VAL A 215 4.37 24.34 18.65
C VAL A 215 5.72 24.87 19.14
N ASP A 216 6.09 24.60 20.39
CA ASP A 216 7.36 25.07 20.98
C ASP A 216 8.00 24.09 21.98
N ALA A 217 8.80 24.56 22.94
CA ALA A 217 9.50 23.69 23.88
C ALA A 217 8.57 23.07 24.94
N ASP A 218 7.45 23.70 25.28
CA ASP A 218 6.52 23.19 26.30
C ASP A 218 5.69 21.99 25.80
N ASP A 219 5.57 21.79 24.48
CA ASP A 219 4.96 20.59 23.86
C ASP A 219 5.79 19.31 24.02
N LYS A 220 7.05 19.43 24.44
CA LYS A 220 7.95 18.28 24.48
C LYS A 220 7.66 17.37 25.67
N LEU A 221 7.20 16.16 25.39
CA LEU A 221 6.94 15.13 26.38
C LEU A 221 8.16 14.21 26.61
N THR A 222 8.31 13.71 27.83
CA THR A 222 9.24 12.59 28.10
C THR A 222 8.72 11.31 27.43
N PRO A 223 9.56 10.32 27.08
CA PRO A 223 9.12 9.13 26.33
C PRO A 223 7.92 8.40 26.97
N ALA A 224 7.94 8.22 28.30
CA ALA A 224 6.83 7.62 29.04
C ALA A 224 5.54 8.47 28.99
N ASN A 225 5.65 9.80 28.97
CA ASN A 225 4.50 10.69 28.80
C ASN A 225 4.01 10.72 27.35
N ALA A 226 4.90 10.56 26.36
CA ALA A 226 4.57 10.53 24.94
C ALA A 226 3.73 9.29 24.59
N VAL A 227 4.14 8.11 25.09
CA VAL A 227 3.33 6.87 24.98
C VAL A 227 1.97 7.05 25.64
N ALA A 228 1.94 7.57 26.88
CA ALA A 228 0.71 7.78 27.62
C ALA A 228 -0.20 8.85 27.00
N TYR A 229 0.35 9.87 26.33
CA TYR A 229 -0.42 10.89 25.61
C TYR A 229 -1.19 10.26 24.45
N CYS A 230 -0.49 9.60 23.52
CA CYS A 230 -1.15 9.00 22.36
C CYS A 230 -2.16 7.91 22.76
N GLN A 231 -1.82 7.03 23.72
CA GLN A 231 -2.71 5.96 24.19
C GLN A 231 -3.98 6.44 24.91
N ASN A 232 -4.06 7.72 25.31
CA ASN A 232 -5.25 8.32 25.92
C ASN A 232 -5.87 9.41 25.02
N LEU A 233 -5.44 9.50 23.75
CA LEU A 233 -5.96 10.46 22.78
C LEU A 233 -7.26 9.92 22.16
N GLU A 234 -8.41 10.47 22.54
CA GLU A 234 -9.68 10.31 21.83
C GLU A 234 -9.82 11.47 20.84
N PHE A 235 -9.60 11.23 19.55
CA PHE A 235 -9.44 12.28 18.53
C PHE A 235 -9.89 11.81 17.14
N ALA A 236 -10.56 12.70 16.40
CA ALA A 236 -11.10 12.44 15.06
C ALA A 236 -11.91 11.12 14.96
N ASP A 237 -12.79 10.90 15.94
CA ASP A 237 -13.63 9.71 16.12
C ASP A 237 -12.86 8.37 16.22
N ARG A 238 -11.55 8.42 16.49
CA ARG A 238 -10.66 7.27 16.75
C ARG A 238 -10.17 7.21 18.20
N ASN A 239 -9.88 6.00 18.65
CA ASN A 239 -9.38 5.67 19.99
C ASN A 239 -8.24 4.62 19.98
N ASP A 240 -7.69 4.32 18.80
CA ASP A 240 -6.56 3.41 18.58
C ASP A 240 -5.21 4.15 18.42
N TRP A 241 -5.19 5.44 18.77
CA TRP A 241 -4.01 6.29 18.72
C TRP A 241 -2.87 5.74 19.61
N ARG A 242 -1.66 5.77 19.07
CA ARG A 242 -0.44 5.24 19.67
C ARG A 242 0.77 6.07 19.26
N LEU A 243 1.85 5.99 20.05
CA LEU A 243 3.14 6.54 19.65
C LEU A 243 3.72 5.61 18.56
N PRO A 244 4.23 6.12 17.43
CA PRO A 244 4.69 5.28 16.32
C PRO A 244 5.92 4.44 16.70
N SER A 245 6.13 3.34 15.98
CA SER A 245 7.43 2.68 15.87
C SER A 245 8.42 3.53 15.09
N ILE A 246 9.71 3.20 15.13
CA ILE A 246 10.70 3.90 14.30
C ILE A 246 10.49 3.66 12.79
N LYS A 247 9.95 2.51 12.38
CA LYS A 247 9.63 2.23 10.97
C LYS A 247 8.45 3.05 10.47
N GLU A 248 7.42 3.21 11.31
CA GLU A 248 6.29 4.11 11.04
C GLU A 248 6.75 5.57 10.99
N ALA A 249 7.47 6.05 12.00
CA ALA A 249 7.95 7.43 12.04
C ALA A 249 8.93 7.76 10.88
N TYR A 250 9.63 6.76 10.34
CA TYR A 250 10.51 6.92 9.19
C TYR A 250 9.77 6.83 7.84
N SER A 251 8.61 6.19 7.76
CA SER A 251 7.80 6.15 6.52
C SER A 251 7.45 7.56 6.01
N ILE A 252 7.17 8.49 6.93
CA ILE A 252 6.80 9.89 6.64
C ILE A 252 8.00 10.86 6.48
N ILE A 253 9.24 10.38 6.54
CA ILE A 253 10.41 11.22 6.27
C ILE A 253 10.51 11.50 4.75
N ALA A 254 10.84 12.72 4.36
CA ALA A 254 10.92 13.15 2.95
C ALA A 254 12.35 13.60 2.60
N PHE A 255 13.04 12.86 1.72
CA PHE A 255 14.42 13.18 1.30
C PHE A 255 14.52 14.30 0.26
N THR A 256 13.44 15.05 0.06
CA THR A 256 13.41 16.35 -0.61
C THR A 256 13.98 17.49 0.26
N GLY A 257 14.10 17.28 1.58
CA GLY A 257 14.62 18.26 2.55
C GLY A 257 16.12 18.54 2.44
N GLU A 258 16.59 19.56 3.17
CA GLU A 258 18.01 19.95 3.23
C GLU A 258 18.51 20.07 4.67
N ASP A 259 19.61 19.39 5.00
CA ASP A 259 20.21 19.39 6.33
C ASP A 259 20.78 20.78 6.70
N PRO A 260 20.25 21.46 7.74
CA PRO A 260 20.71 22.78 8.16
C PRO A 260 22.04 22.76 8.94
N SER A 261 22.72 21.61 9.05
CA SER A 261 24.04 21.50 9.67
C SER A 261 25.07 22.41 9.00
N GLY A 262 25.51 23.44 9.74
CA GLY A 262 26.42 24.49 9.23
C GLY A 262 25.74 25.84 8.98
N TYR A 263 24.43 25.95 9.19
CA TYR A 263 23.72 27.22 9.20
C TYR A 263 23.93 27.97 10.53
N ASP A 264 24.72 29.05 10.49
CA ASP A 264 25.06 29.91 11.64
C ASP A 264 24.02 31.02 11.95
N GLY A 265 22.87 31.03 11.25
CA GLY A 265 21.86 32.08 11.36
C GLY A 265 20.75 31.81 12.38
N THR A 266 19.74 32.67 12.36
CA THR A 266 18.51 32.56 13.18
C THR A 266 17.23 32.72 12.36
N ASP A 267 17.32 32.77 11.02
CA ASP A 267 16.17 32.90 10.13
C ASP A 267 15.90 31.54 9.47
N THR A 268 14.91 30.84 10.01
CA THR A 268 14.57 29.48 9.59
C THR A 268 13.66 29.43 8.36
N SER A 269 13.27 30.59 7.79
CA SER A 269 12.29 30.65 6.70
C SER A 269 12.80 30.17 5.33
N GLU A 270 14.13 30.04 5.17
CA GLU A 270 14.78 29.46 3.97
C GLU A 270 15.20 27.99 4.16
N LEU A 271 14.87 27.36 5.30
CA LEU A 271 15.25 25.97 5.60
C LEU A 271 14.12 25.00 5.24
N VAL A 272 14.47 23.87 4.60
CA VAL A 272 13.49 22.87 4.13
C VAL A 272 13.63 21.58 4.96
N PRO A 273 12.67 21.23 5.82
CA PRO A 273 12.73 20.02 6.63
C PRO A 273 12.45 18.76 5.80
N PHE A 274 12.79 17.61 6.37
CA PHE A 274 12.62 16.27 5.80
C PHE A 274 11.22 15.70 6.11
N ILE A 275 10.16 16.47 5.91
CA ILE A 275 8.75 16.04 6.10
C ILE A 275 7.84 16.77 5.11
N ASN A 276 6.76 16.13 4.68
CA ASN A 276 5.78 16.75 3.78
C ASN A 276 5.04 17.91 4.51
N PRO A 277 4.88 19.12 3.89
CA PRO A 277 4.24 20.27 4.52
C PRO A 277 2.74 20.14 4.80
N ILE A 278 2.11 19.00 4.47
CA ILE A 278 0.78 18.63 5.00
C ILE A 278 0.80 18.41 6.52
N PHE A 279 1.94 17.95 7.06
CA PHE A 279 2.19 17.87 8.49
C PHE A 279 2.70 19.21 9.03
N ASP A 280 2.38 19.51 10.29
CA ASP A 280 3.13 20.53 11.02
C ASP A 280 4.59 20.07 11.25
N TRP A 281 5.45 21.01 11.59
CA TRP A 281 6.81 20.74 12.02
C TRP A 281 7.38 21.99 12.69
N VAL A 282 8.46 21.83 13.45
CA VAL A 282 9.17 22.96 14.07
C VAL A 282 10.66 22.67 14.24
N PHE A 283 11.46 23.73 14.19
CA PHE A 283 12.87 23.71 14.58
C PHE A 283 13.00 23.80 16.11
N GLY A 284 14.16 23.43 16.69
CA GLY A 284 14.37 23.57 18.13
C GLY A 284 14.30 25.03 18.62
N ASP A 285 13.66 25.27 19.76
CA ASP A 285 13.35 26.61 20.24
C ASP A 285 14.59 27.32 20.82
N GLN A 286 15.08 28.32 20.10
CA GLN A 286 16.17 29.18 20.54
C GLN A 286 15.81 30.04 21.77
N SER A 287 14.53 30.22 22.11
CA SER A 287 14.07 30.95 23.29
C SER A 287 14.26 30.14 24.59
N ALA A 288 13.95 28.84 24.55
CA ALA A 288 14.29 27.84 25.56
C ALA A 288 15.80 27.52 25.61
N GLY A 289 16.56 27.96 24.60
CA GLY A 289 18.02 27.79 24.51
C GLY A 289 18.47 26.56 23.71
N GLU A 290 17.59 26.01 22.88
CA GLU A 290 17.90 24.91 21.97
C GLU A 290 18.62 25.39 20.69
N ARG A 291 19.05 24.43 19.86
CA ARG A 291 19.57 24.69 18.51
C ARG A 291 18.46 24.41 17.48
N ILE A 292 18.56 25.00 16.29
CA ILE A 292 17.63 24.75 15.17
C ILE A 292 17.41 23.24 14.93
N ILE A 293 18.48 22.43 15.00
CA ILE A 293 18.45 20.97 14.85
C ILE A 293 17.83 20.17 16.01
N ASP A 294 17.32 20.80 17.07
CA ASP A 294 16.78 20.07 18.24
C ASP A 294 15.29 19.65 18.14
N GLY A 295 14.70 19.73 16.94
CA GLY A 295 13.35 19.25 16.58
C GLY A 295 13.22 17.71 16.53
N GLN A 296 13.53 17.04 17.64
CA GLN A 296 13.63 15.57 17.75
C GLN A 296 12.30 14.95 18.21
N TYR A 297 11.85 13.88 17.53
CA TYR A 297 10.54 13.24 17.75
C TYR A 297 10.66 11.86 18.42
N ALA A 298 9.73 11.55 19.34
CA ALA A 298 9.71 10.27 20.05
C ALA A 298 9.12 9.12 19.22
N THR A 299 9.60 7.90 19.47
CA THR A 299 9.01 6.64 18.96
C THR A 299 9.02 5.58 20.06
N THR A 300 8.37 4.45 19.85
CA THR A 300 8.33 3.31 20.78
C THR A 300 9.51 2.35 20.68
N THR A 301 10.36 2.46 19.66
CA THR A 301 11.39 1.46 19.40
C THR A 301 12.64 1.71 20.24
N GLU A 302 12.80 0.93 21.31
CA GLU A 302 14.00 0.96 22.17
C GLU A 302 15.21 0.27 21.52
N TYR A 303 16.41 0.77 21.82
CA TYR A 303 17.66 0.08 21.50
C TYR A 303 17.98 -0.94 22.59
N VAL A 304 18.22 -2.18 22.19
CA VAL A 304 18.48 -3.30 23.12
C VAL A 304 19.83 -3.21 23.86
N SER A 305 20.73 -2.29 23.45
CA SER A 305 21.97 -1.95 24.18
C SER A 305 21.96 -0.49 24.67
N ARG A 306 23.11 0.02 25.13
CA ARG A 306 23.25 1.36 25.72
C ARG A 306 24.13 2.24 24.84
N THR A 307 23.70 3.48 24.63
CA THR A 307 24.50 4.48 23.92
C THR A 307 25.25 5.39 24.91
N MET A 308 25.74 6.53 24.42
CA MET A 308 26.52 7.52 25.17
C MET A 308 26.05 7.77 26.61
N ASN A 309 27.02 7.86 27.52
CA ASN A 309 26.84 7.92 28.97
C ASN A 309 26.19 6.67 29.60
N ASN A 310 26.20 5.52 28.91
CA ASN A 310 25.60 4.24 29.35
C ASN A 310 24.06 4.35 29.49
N SER A 311 23.44 5.08 28.57
CA SER A 311 22.01 5.42 28.61
C SER A 311 21.14 4.33 27.98
N GLU A 312 20.05 3.93 28.65
CA GLU A 312 18.90 3.34 27.92
C GLU A 312 18.38 4.38 26.91
N THR A 313 18.01 3.91 25.72
CA THR A 313 17.89 4.73 24.52
C THR A 313 16.71 4.24 23.67
N MET A 314 15.89 5.14 23.15
CA MET A 314 15.00 4.86 22.02
C MET A 314 15.63 5.35 20.72
N PHE A 315 15.25 4.75 19.60
CA PHE A 315 15.43 5.41 18.31
C PHE A 315 14.37 6.49 18.14
N GLY A 316 14.75 7.59 17.49
CA GLY A 316 13.80 8.61 17.09
C GLY A 316 14.25 9.35 15.84
N VAL A 317 13.29 9.96 15.16
CA VAL A 317 13.48 10.68 13.91
C VAL A 317 13.72 12.16 14.19
N ASN A 318 14.61 12.77 13.42
CA ASN A 318 14.74 14.22 13.35
C ASN A 318 14.30 14.73 11.97
N PHE A 319 13.05 15.19 11.85
CA PHE A 319 12.56 15.80 10.60
C PHE A 319 13.29 17.10 10.25
N VAL A 320 14.06 17.70 11.17
CA VAL A 320 14.94 18.85 10.84
C VAL A 320 16.21 18.44 10.09
N ASP A 321 16.81 17.27 10.40
CA ASP A 321 18.13 16.90 9.86
C ASP A 321 18.21 15.51 9.20
N GLY A 322 17.06 14.90 8.88
CA GLY A 322 16.97 13.79 7.92
C GLY A 322 17.46 12.43 8.42
N ARG A 323 17.41 12.17 9.74
CA ARG A 323 18.10 11.02 10.36
C ARG A 323 17.34 10.32 11.48
N ILE A 324 17.57 9.01 11.59
CA ILE A 324 17.27 8.19 12.78
C ILE A 324 18.45 8.25 13.75
N LYS A 325 18.21 8.52 15.03
CA LYS A 325 19.25 8.66 16.06
C LYS A 325 18.87 8.01 17.38
N GLY A 326 19.88 7.68 18.19
CA GLY A 326 19.69 7.22 19.56
C GLY A 326 19.38 8.40 20.49
N TYR A 327 18.20 8.38 21.09
CA TYR A 327 17.67 9.36 22.03
C TYR A 327 17.59 8.75 23.44
N PRO A 328 18.35 9.26 24.43
CA PRO A 328 18.30 8.76 25.80
C PRO A 328 16.90 8.85 26.43
N LEU A 329 16.42 7.76 27.02
CA LEU A 329 15.09 7.71 27.66
C LEU A 329 14.98 8.63 28.90
N ASN A 330 16.12 8.98 29.49
CA ASN A 330 16.21 9.68 30.77
C ASN A 330 16.72 11.11 30.61
N ASN A 331 16.08 12.06 31.31
CA ASN A 331 16.45 13.48 31.42
C ASN A 331 16.29 14.34 30.14
N LYS A 332 15.47 13.91 29.16
CA LYS A 332 15.11 14.72 27.99
C LYS A 332 13.64 14.51 27.59
N SER A 333 13.08 15.51 26.91
CA SER A 333 11.77 15.48 26.27
C SER A 333 11.89 15.69 24.75
N TYR A 334 10.85 15.28 24.02
CA TYR A 334 10.82 15.16 22.56
C TYR A 334 9.43 15.56 22.02
N TYR A 335 9.35 15.96 20.75
CA TYR A 335 8.06 16.17 20.08
C TYR A 335 7.31 14.86 19.88
N VAL A 336 5.98 14.95 19.80
CA VAL A 336 5.08 13.79 19.73
C VAL A 336 4.11 13.96 18.58
N ARG A 337 4.16 13.05 17.61
CA ARG A 337 3.10 12.81 16.63
C ARG A 337 2.51 11.43 16.92
N CYS A 338 1.19 11.30 16.96
CA CYS A 338 0.54 10.01 17.16
C CYS A 338 0.14 9.39 15.81
N VAL A 339 0.13 8.06 15.77
CA VAL A 339 -0.31 7.25 14.62
C VAL A 339 -1.46 6.33 15.05
N ALA A 340 -2.26 5.89 14.10
CA ALA A 340 -3.40 4.97 14.26
C ALA A 340 -3.53 4.09 13.00
N GLY A 341 -4.16 2.91 13.14
CA GLY A 341 -4.14 1.84 12.12
C GLY A 341 -3.14 0.72 12.43
N ASP A 342 -3.05 -0.22 11.49
CA ASP A 342 -2.29 -1.48 11.61
C ASP A 342 -0.77 -1.28 11.78
N GLU A 343 -0.04 -2.32 12.18
CA GLU A 343 1.40 -2.27 12.40
C GLU A 343 2.18 -2.35 11.07
N TYR A 344 3.02 -1.35 10.80
CA TYR A 344 3.78 -1.22 9.56
C TYR A 344 5.28 -1.55 9.72
N GLY A 345 5.85 -2.20 8.69
CA GLY A 345 7.28 -2.47 8.59
C GLY A 345 7.74 -3.78 9.25
N LEU A 346 6.82 -4.73 9.44
CA LEU A 346 7.13 -6.08 9.86
C LEU A 346 7.96 -6.81 8.79
N ASN A 347 8.95 -7.60 9.21
CA ASN A 347 9.80 -8.37 8.29
C ASN A 347 9.07 -9.64 7.79
N ASP A 348 9.40 -10.12 6.59
CA ASP A 348 8.98 -11.44 6.08
C ASP A 348 10.00 -12.04 5.11
N PHE A 349 11.08 -12.60 5.65
CA PHE A 349 12.21 -13.07 4.84
C PHE A 349 12.18 -14.57 4.57
N VAL A 350 12.27 -14.94 3.29
CA VAL A 350 12.36 -16.32 2.81
C VAL A 350 13.64 -16.51 2.00
N ASP A 351 14.48 -17.46 2.41
CA ASP A 351 15.68 -17.87 1.69
C ASP A 351 15.26 -18.70 0.46
N ASN A 352 15.61 -18.23 -0.73
CA ASN A 352 15.29 -18.88 -2.00
C ASN A 352 16.25 -20.04 -2.34
N GLY A 353 17.33 -20.21 -1.57
CA GLY A 353 18.33 -21.27 -1.73
C GLY A 353 19.34 -21.03 -2.87
N ASP A 354 19.36 -19.82 -3.44
CA ASP A 354 20.14 -19.42 -4.61
C ASP A 354 21.03 -18.17 -4.37
N ALA A 355 21.23 -17.81 -3.09
CA ALA A 355 21.82 -16.57 -2.60
C ALA A 355 20.96 -15.29 -2.80
N THR A 356 19.64 -15.46 -2.97
CA THR A 356 18.65 -14.38 -2.79
C THR A 356 17.70 -14.67 -1.62
N VAL A 357 17.17 -13.59 -1.05
CA VAL A 357 16.13 -13.61 -0.01
C VAL A 357 14.94 -12.81 -0.53
N SER A 358 13.76 -13.41 -0.55
CA SER A 358 12.51 -12.68 -0.82
C SER A 358 11.98 -12.04 0.45
N ASP A 359 11.52 -10.79 0.33
CA ASP A 359 10.84 -10.03 1.37
C ASP A 359 9.36 -9.92 1.02
N ASN A 360 8.56 -10.82 1.56
CA ASN A 360 7.13 -10.91 1.27
C ASN A 360 6.31 -9.80 1.97
N ALA A 361 6.92 -8.99 2.85
CA ALA A 361 6.24 -7.86 3.46
C ALA A 361 6.30 -6.62 2.55
N THR A 362 7.41 -6.43 1.83
CA THR A 362 7.63 -5.25 0.97
C THR A 362 7.45 -5.52 -0.53
N GLY A 363 7.45 -6.79 -0.96
CA GLY A 363 7.46 -7.15 -2.38
C GLY A 363 8.84 -6.95 -3.02
N LEU A 364 9.92 -7.03 -2.23
CA LEU A 364 11.30 -6.89 -2.69
C LEU A 364 12.03 -8.24 -2.70
N MET A 365 13.12 -8.32 -3.46
CA MET A 365 14.06 -9.43 -3.39
C MET A 365 15.47 -8.87 -3.24
N TRP A 366 16.20 -9.46 -2.31
CA TRP A 366 17.47 -8.98 -1.80
C TRP A 366 18.59 -9.99 -2.07
N GLN A 367 19.83 -9.51 -2.21
CA GLN A 367 20.99 -10.40 -2.14
C GLN A 367 21.16 -10.95 -0.71
N GLN A 368 21.35 -12.26 -0.58
CA GLN A 368 21.60 -12.90 0.72
C GLN A 368 22.98 -12.54 1.28
N ASN A 369 23.97 -12.37 0.40
CA ASN A 369 25.35 -12.00 0.74
C ASN A 369 25.58 -10.49 0.60
N ASP A 370 26.50 -9.95 1.39
CA ASP A 370 26.99 -8.58 1.28
C ASP A 370 28.37 -8.48 0.62
N GLN A 371 28.72 -7.26 0.22
CA GLN A 371 30.03 -6.92 -0.33
C GLN A 371 30.46 -5.52 0.10
N GLN A 372 31.76 -5.25 0.16
CA GLN A 372 32.29 -3.93 0.54
C GLN A 372 32.66 -3.11 -0.71
N SER A 373 32.22 -1.86 -0.74
CA SER A 373 32.60 -0.86 -1.76
C SER A 373 33.88 -0.11 -1.38
N SER A 374 34.50 0.61 -2.33
CA SER A 374 35.49 1.65 -2.01
C SER A 374 34.87 2.99 -1.61
N ASP A 375 33.74 3.32 -2.23
CA ASP A 375 33.05 4.61 -2.22
C ASP A 375 31.61 4.44 -2.75
N TRP A 376 30.85 5.54 -2.83
CA TRP A 376 29.43 5.48 -3.20
C TRP A 376 29.18 5.20 -4.69
N ASP A 377 30.06 5.65 -5.59
CA ASP A 377 29.91 5.37 -7.04
C ASP A 377 30.22 3.89 -7.32
N ASP A 378 31.24 3.33 -6.64
CA ASP A 378 31.52 1.88 -6.65
C ASP A 378 30.36 1.07 -6.05
N ALA A 379 29.71 1.54 -4.99
CA ALA A 379 28.55 0.88 -4.39
C ALA A 379 27.36 0.75 -5.34
N ILE A 380 27.07 1.81 -6.12
CA ILE A 380 26.07 1.77 -7.19
C ILE A 380 26.52 0.80 -8.28
N GLY A 381 27.74 0.97 -8.80
CA GLY A 381 28.29 0.14 -9.87
C GLY A 381 28.33 -1.36 -9.53
N LEU A 382 28.53 -1.71 -8.27
CA LEU A 382 28.48 -3.09 -7.75
C LEU A 382 27.10 -3.73 -7.83
N CYS A 383 26.02 -2.93 -7.83
CA CYS A 383 24.64 -3.41 -7.99
C CYS A 383 24.19 -3.45 -9.45
N GLU A 384 24.40 -2.37 -10.20
CA GLU A 384 24.03 -2.29 -11.64
C GLU A 384 24.75 -3.34 -12.50
N GLN A 385 25.86 -3.92 -12.00
CA GLN A 385 26.61 -5.01 -12.64
C GLN A 385 26.35 -6.40 -12.01
N ALA A 386 25.50 -6.51 -11.00
CA ALA A 386 25.25 -7.77 -10.31
C ALA A 386 24.44 -8.76 -11.17
N SER A 387 24.69 -10.05 -10.94
CA SER A 387 24.06 -11.16 -11.68
C SER A 387 23.60 -12.31 -10.78
N THR A 388 23.31 -12.00 -9.50
CA THR A 388 22.90 -12.96 -8.48
C THR A 388 21.59 -13.66 -8.89
N ALA A 389 21.52 -14.99 -8.69
CA ALA A 389 20.50 -15.90 -9.20
C ALA A 389 20.23 -15.84 -10.73
N GLY A 390 21.05 -15.11 -11.51
CA GLY A 390 20.85 -14.91 -12.95
C GLY A 390 19.98 -13.70 -13.30
N TYR A 391 19.47 -12.95 -12.32
CA TYR A 391 18.78 -11.67 -12.51
C TYR A 391 19.78 -10.55 -12.84
N SER A 392 19.38 -9.56 -13.63
CA SER A 392 20.26 -8.47 -14.12
C SER A 392 19.64 -7.07 -13.96
N ASP A 393 18.67 -6.96 -13.07
CA ASP A 393 17.87 -5.79 -12.69
C ASP A 393 18.06 -5.50 -11.18
N TRP A 394 19.27 -5.76 -10.70
CA TRP A 394 19.75 -5.42 -9.36
C TRP A 394 20.17 -3.95 -9.31
N ARG A 395 19.75 -3.25 -8.26
CA ARG A 395 20.07 -1.85 -7.99
C ARG A 395 20.51 -1.64 -6.54
N LEU A 396 21.14 -0.49 -6.27
CA LEU A 396 21.39 -0.07 -4.89
C LEU A 396 20.03 0.34 -4.26
N PRO A 397 19.66 -0.16 -3.06
CA PRO A 397 18.40 0.20 -2.42
C PRO A 397 18.37 1.67 -2.05
N ASN A 398 17.19 2.27 -2.05
CA ASN A 398 16.99 3.55 -1.37
C ASN A 398 17.04 3.37 0.16
N VAL A 399 17.16 4.46 0.91
CA VAL A 399 17.40 4.38 2.36
C VAL A 399 16.21 3.81 3.14
N LYS A 400 14.97 3.96 2.64
CA LYS A 400 13.77 3.40 3.26
C LYS A 400 13.64 1.89 2.98
N GLU A 401 13.97 1.46 1.77
CA GLU A 401 14.09 0.03 1.45
C GLU A 401 15.17 -0.62 2.32
N LEU A 402 16.36 -0.01 2.42
CA LEU A 402 17.44 -0.52 3.25
C LEU A 402 17.09 -0.51 4.76
N HIS A 403 16.26 0.44 5.20
CA HIS A 403 15.73 0.49 6.57
C HIS A 403 14.73 -0.63 6.87
N SER A 404 13.99 -1.13 5.87
CA SER A 404 13.05 -2.24 6.05
C SER A 404 13.73 -3.48 6.65
N LEU A 405 14.98 -3.74 6.28
CA LEU A 405 15.78 -4.89 6.75
C LEU A 405 16.15 -4.85 8.24
N VAL A 406 16.03 -3.70 8.91
CA VAL A 406 16.51 -3.56 10.30
C VAL A 406 15.66 -4.38 11.27
N ASP A 407 16.35 -5.23 12.01
CA ASP A 407 15.84 -5.95 13.18
C ASP A 407 16.33 -5.25 14.45
N TYR A 408 15.49 -4.37 14.99
CA TYR A 408 15.75 -3.60 16.20
C TYR A 408 15.78 -4.45 17.49
N SER A 409 15.39 -5.73 17.45
CA SER A 409 15.51 -6.63 18.60
C SER A 409 16.96 -7.09 18.84
N ARG A 410 17.87 -6.84 17.88
CA ARG A 410 19.24 -7.37 17.88
C ARG A 410 20.29 -6.27 17.87
N SER A 411 21.46 -6.55 18.44
CA SER A 411 22.64 -5.68 18.36
C SER A 411 23.94 -6.45 18.60
N PRO A 412 25.11 -5.88 18.25
CA PRO A 412 26.42 -6.49 18.48
C PRO A 412 26.68 -6.84 19.95
N ASP A 413 26.21 -6.01 20.89
CA ASP A 413 26.44 -6.21 22.33
C ASP A 413 25.52 -7.27 22.96
N THR A 414 24.33 -7.47 22.39
CA THR A 414 23.27 -8.32 22.97
C THR A 414 23.23 -9.71 22.35
N HIS A 415 23.45 -9.79 21.04
CA HIS A 415 23.28 -11.00 20.24
C HIS A 415 24.56 -11.45 19.53
N ALA A 416 25.66 -10.70 19.65
CA ALA A 416 26.89 -10.91 18.88
C ALA A 416 26.62 -11.01 17.36
N SER A 417 25.78 -10.09 16.85
CA SER A 417 25.33 -10.03 15.46
C SER A 417 25.06 -8.60 15.00
N ALA A 418 24.91 -8.43 13.69
CA ALA A 418 24.21 -7.29 13.11
C ALA A 418 22.75 -7.16 13.62
N ALA A 419 22.18 -5.97 13.50
CA ALA A 419 20.76 -5.64 13.69
C ALA A 419 19.93 -5.93 12.42
N ILE A 420 20.08 -7.13 11.87
CA ILE A 420 19.41 -7.65 10.66
C ILE A 420 18.96 -9.09 10.96
N ASP A 421 18.04 -9.65 10.19
CA ASP A 421 17.64 -11.05 10.33
C ASP A 421 18.83 -12.02 10.03
N PRO A 422 19.03 -13.11 10.81
CA PRO A 422 20.08 -14.11 10.56
C PRO A 422 20.10 -14.77 9.18
N ILE A 423 19.01 -14.68 8.41
CA ILE A 423 18.90 -15.20 7.03
C ILE A 423 19.84 -14.50 6.04
N PHE A 424 20.27 -13.28 6.38
CA PHE A 424 21.23 -12.49 5.62
C PHE A 424 22.65 -12.69 6.13
N ASP A 425 23.56 -13.09 5.24
CA ASP A 425 24.99 -13.07 5.53
C ASP A 425 25.43 -11.60 5.68
N ALA A 426 25.81 -11.24 6.91
CA ALA A 426 26.30 -9.90 7.27
C ALA A 426 27.75 -10.00 7.76
N THR A 427 28.70 -9.47 6.99
CA THR A 427 30.12 -9.69 7.23
C THR A 427 30.62 -8.89 8.44
N SER A 428 31.11 -9.61 9.44
CA SER A 428 31.74 -9.02 10.64
C SER A 428 33.18 -8.59 10.38
N PHE A 429 33.60 -7.43 10.90
CA PHE A 429 34.98 -6.96 10.85
C PHE A 429 35.48 -6.50 12.24
N ALA A 430 36.74 -6.12 12.34
CA ALA A 430 37.32 -5.52 13.55
C ALA A 430 37.25 -3.99 13.45
N ASN A 431 36.51 -3.35 14.36
CA ASN A 431 36.21 -1.91 14.32
C ASN A 431 37.39 -1.03 14.80
N GLU A 432 37.13 0.27 14.94
CA GLU A 432 38.09 1.29 15.39
C GLU A 432 38.61 1.10 16.84
N GLU A 433 38.07 0.15 17.63
CA GLU A 433 38.65 -0.32 18.91
C GLU A 433 39.32 -1.71 18.80
N GLY A 434 39.16 -2.38 17.67
CA GLY A 434 39.59 -3.77 17.46
C GLY A 434 38.57 -4.81 17.94
N GLU A 435 37.35 -4.40 18.30
CA GLU A 435 36.26 -5.29 18.66
C GLU A 435 35.49 -5.78 17.42
N ILE A 436 34.76 -6.88 17.55
CA ILE A 436 33.95 -7.43 16.45
C ILE A 436 32.69 -6.59 16.28
N ASP A 437 32.43 -6.17 15.03
CA ASP A 437 31.33 -5.29 14.66
C ASP A 437 30.85 -5.53 13.21
N TRP A 438 29.77 -4.86 12.82
CA TRP A 438 29.09 -5.01 11.53
C TRP A 438 28.94 -3.71 10.75
N GLY A 439 28.59 -3.82 9.47
CA GLY A 439 28.63 -2.72 8.51
C GLY A 439 27.64 -1.58 8.75
N ALA A 440 28.08 -0.37 8.39
CA ALA A 440 27.24 0.60 7.70
C ALA A 440 27.01 0.10 6.26
N TYR A 441 25.81 0.29 5.69
CA TYR A 441 25.48 -0.08 4.31
C TYR A 441 24.99 1.13 3.53
N TRP A 442 25.54 1.36 2.33
CA TRP A 442 25.14 2.46 1.45
C TRP A 442 23.72 2.29 0.90
N SER A 443 23.06 3.42 0.68
CA SER A 443 21.83 3.53 -0.13
C SER A 443 22.03 4.47 -1.31
N SER A 444 21.16 4.39 -2.32
CA SER A 444 21.13 5.31 -3.47
C SER A 444 20.63 6.72 -3.10
N THR A 445 20.06 6.90 -1.91
CA THR A 445 19.50 8.18 -1.42
C THR A 445 20.58 9.19 -1.10
N THR A 446 20.47 10.37 -1.70
CA THR A 446 21.35 11.50 -1.45
C THR A 446 20.92 12.28 -0.21
N HIS A 447 21.83 12.54 0.72
CA HIS A 447 21.55 13.41 1.88
C HIS A 447 21.94 14.85 1.55
N ILE A 448 20.96 15.65 1.11
CA ILE A 448 21.18 17.03 0.64
C ILE A 448 21.51 17.92 1.85
N SER A 449 22.60 18.69 1.77
CA SER A 449 22.93 19.73 2.76
C SER A 449 22.46 21.10 2.32
N TYR A 450 22.12 21.96 3.29
CA TYR A 450 21.72 23.35 3.13
C TYR A 450 22.46 24.08 2.00
N GLY A 451 21.68 24.66 1.09
CA GLY A 451 22.17 25.26 -0.14
C GLY A 451 22.24 24.27 -1.31
N GLY A 452 21.39 23.24 -1.30
CA GLY A 452 21.15 22.34 -2.43
C GLY A 452 22.33 21.46 -2.85
N ARG A 453 23.17 21.00 -1.90
CA ARG A 453 24.35 20.16 -2.22
C ARG A 453 24.21 18.71 -1.78
N GLY A 454 24.01 17.83 -2.75
CA GLY A 454 23.94 16.38 -2.56
C GLY A 454 25.30 15.66 -2.48
N HIS A 455 26.23 16.19 -1.68
CA HIS A 455 27.61 15.68 -1.55
C HIS A 455 27.72 14.46 -0.63
N ALA A 456 26.73 14.24 0.24
CA ALA A 456 26.62 13.07 1.08
C ALA A 456 25.53 12.12 0.56
N ALA A 457 25.66 10.83 0.89
CA ALA A 457 24.62 9.82 0.72
C ALA A 457 24.17 9.29 2.08
N ALA A 458 22.97 8.72 2.16
CA ALA A 458 22.45 8.12 3.37
C ALA A 458 22.90 6.65 3.52
N TYR A 459 23.05 6.19 4.76
CA TYR A 459 23.43 4.82 5.08
C TYR A 459 22.77 4.31 6.37
N ILE A 460 22.56 3.00 6.47
CA ILE A 460 22.04 2.33 7.67
C ILE A 460 23.19 1.62 8.39
N ASN A 461 23.36 1.86 9.70
CA ASN A 461 24.28 1.10 10.55
C ASN A 461 23.59 -0.19 11.02
N PHE A 462 24.10 -1.35 10.63
CA PHE A 462 23.70 -2.65 11.19
C PHE A 462 24.65 -3.14 12.30
N GLY A 463 25.87 -2.58 12.38
CA GLY A 463 26.73 -2.62 13.56
C GLY A 463 26.54 -1.41 14.48
N ARG A 464 27.45 -1.22 15.44
CA ARG A 464 27.40 -0.09 16.39
C ARG A 464 27.55 1.25 15.66
N SER A 465 26.74 2.24 16.02
CA SER A 465 26.88 3.60 15.49
C SER A 465 27.95 4.38 16.24
N LEU A 466 29.21 4.06 15.96
CA LEU A 466 30.35 4.59 16.71
C LEU A 466 30.54 6.12 16.57
N GLY A 467 31.01 6.74 17.65
CA GLY A 467 31.44 8.13 17.70
C GLY A 467 32.52 8.36 18.76
N TYR A 468 33.32 9.42 18.57
CA TYR A 468 34.48 9.73 19.39
C TYR A 468 34.28 10.98 20.26
N MET A 469 34.01 10.76 21.55
CA MET A 469 33.83 11.82 22.56
C MET A 469 34.95 11.80 23.60
N ASN A 470 36.21 11.93 23.15
CA ASN A 470 37.46 11.68 23.91
C ASN A 470 37.79 10.20 24.19
N GLN A 471 36.87 9.31 23.84
CA GLN A 471 36.98 7.85 23.75
C GLN A 471 36.01 7.41 22.64
N LEU A 472 36.13 6.18 22.12
CA LEU A 472 35.09 5.61 21.27
C LEU A 472 33.93 5.08 22.11
N LEU A 473 32.74 5.07 21.52
CA LEU A 473 31.49 4.54 22.08
C LEU A 473 30.41 4.46 20.98
N ASP A 474 29.39 3.64 21.18
CA ASP A 474 28.15 3.71 20.41
C ASP A 474 27.36 4.98 20.79
N VAL A 475 27.12 5.88 19.84
CA VAL A 475 26.43 7.15 20.06
C VAL A 475 24.97 7.17 19.59
N HIS A 476 24.53 6.19 18.76
CA HIS A 476 23.14 6.14 18.25
C HIS A 476 22.49 4.76 18.26
N GLY A 477 23.24 3.67 18.38
CA GLY A 477 22.74 2.29 18.31
C GLY A 477 22.85 1.65 16.93
N ALA A 478 22.91 0.32 16.90
CA ALA A 478 22.70 -0.48 15.69
C ALA A 478 21.23 -0.38 15.26
N GLY A 479 21.00 -0.06 13.98
CA GLY A 479 19.72 0.34 13.42
C GLY A 479 19.55 1.86 13.23
N ALA A 480 20.56 2.68 13.50
CA ALA A 480 20.50 4.12 13.21
C ALA A 480 20.81 4.43 11.72
N GLN A 481 20.20 5.51 11.21
CA GLN A 481 20.41 6.00 9.85
C GLN A 481 21.20 7.30 9.85
N ARG A 482 22.31 7.31 9.11
CA ARG A 482 23.30 8.38 9.06
C ARG A 482 23.58 8.77 7.61
N SER A 483 24.62 9.58 7.39
CA SER A 483 25.02 10.07 6.08
C SER A 483 26.52 10.40 6.08
N ASP A 484 27.22 10.06 5.01
CA ASP A 484 28.66 10.31 4.80
C ASP A 484 28.93 10.89 3.41
N ASP A 485 30.08 11.57 3.25
CA ASP A 485 30.53 12.15 1.98
C ASP A 485 30.74 11.03 0.93
N LYS A 486 30.22 11.23 -0.28
CA LYS A 486 30.24 10.23 -1.36
C LYS A 486 31.65 9.94 -1.92
N ASP A 487 32.53 10.94 -1.96
CA ASP A 487 33.81 10.88 -2.68
C ASP A 487 35.06 10.76 -1.77
N ASP A 488 35.07 11.38 -0.60
CA ASP A 488 36.20 11.35 0.35
C ASP A 488 35.74 11.67 1.78
N ALA A 489 35.84 10.71 2.71
CA ALA A 489 35.52 10.93 4.13
C ALA A 489 36.39 12.02 4.81
N SER A 490 37.54 12.36 4.23
CA SER A 490 38.46 13.41 4.69
C SER A 490 38.29 14.77 3.97
N ASN A 491 37.32 14.89 3.05
CA ASN A 491 37.19 16.04 2.17
C ASN A 491 37.05 17.36 2.96
N GLY A 492 37.70 18.42 2.47
CA GLY A 492 37.84 19.70 3.19
C GLY A 492 39.04 19.81 4.15
N GLY A 493 39.84 18.74 4.34
CA GLY A 493 41.18 18.81 4.96
C GLY A 493 41.24 19.31 6.42
N SER A 494 40.08 19.38 7.07
CA SER A 494 39.84 19.94 8.40
C SER A 494 39.11 18.97 9.33
N VAL A 495 38.82 17.76 8.84
CA VAL A 495 38.11 16.71 9.56
C VAL A 495 38.99 16.20 10.72
N PRO A 496 38.49 16.22 11.97
CA PRO A 496 39.17 15.61 13.10
C PRO A 496 39.53 14.13 12.85
N SER A 497 40.68 13.71 13.35
CA SER A 497 41.16 12.33 13.23
C SER A 497 41.88 11.88 14.50
N GLN A 498 41.86 10.58 14.75
CA GLN A 498 42.47 9.95 15.93
C GLN A 498 43.10 8.61 15.51
N ASP A 499 44.19 8.24 16.18
CA ASP A 499 44.82 6.92 16.09
C ASP A 499 44.86 6.32 17.51
N LEU A 500 44.41 5.06 17.66
CA LEU A 500 44.39 4.32 18.92
C LEU A 500 45.38 3.13 18.94
N GLY A 501 46.19 2.97 17.89
CA GLY A 501 47.21 1.92 17.73
C GLY A 501 46.84 0.81 16.75
N ASN A 502 45.64 0.86 16.18
CA ASN A 502 45.08 -0.06 15.18
C ASN A 502 44.87 0.60 13.80
N GLY A 503 44.84 1.94 13.73
CA GLY A 503 44.67 2.71 12.49
C GLY A 503 44.27 4.16 12.80
N THR A 504 44.28 5.02 11.78
CA THR A 504 43.71 6.37 11.88
C THR A 504 42.27 6.36 11.38
N PHE A 505 41.33 6.84 12.19
CA PHE A 505 39.95 7.10 11.78
C PHE A 505 39.62 8.59 11.81
N TYR A 506 38.53 8.95 11.13
CA TYR A 506 38.03 10.32 11.00
C TYR A 506 36.65 10.45 11.63
N TYR A 507 36.31 11.64 12.13
CA TYR A 507 35.03 11.88 12.80
C TYR A 507 34.49 13.30 12.62
N ARG A 508 33.15 13.44 12.65
CA ARG A 508 32.45 14.72 12.44
C ARG A 508 31.34 14.94 13.48
N GLY A 509 30.79 16.16 13.51
CA GLY A 509 29.62 16.52 14.31
C GLY A 509 29.84 16.59 15.85
N PRO A 510 28.79 16.96 16.61
CA PRO A 510 28.90 17.16 18.06
C PRO A 510 29.07 15.88 18.89
N GLN A 511 28.70 14.72 18.35
CA GLN A 511 28.87 13.40 18.99
C GLN A 511 30.12 12.67 18.47
N GLY A 512 30.86 13.27 17.54
CA GLY A 512 32.08 12.70 16.97
C GLY A 512 31.82 11.46 16.13
N ASP A 513 30.68 11.38 15.46
CA ASP A 513 30.23 10.30 14.59
C ASP A 513 31.36 9.91 13.60
N ILE A 514 31.69 8.61 13.50
CA ILE A 514 32.76 8.11 12.62
C ILE A 514 32.33 8.17 11.16
N VAL A 515 33.22 8.65 10.28
CA VAL A 515 32.94 8.86 8.85
C VAL A 515 33.80 7.95 7.97
N LYS A 516 33.21 7.30 6.96
CA LYS A 516 33.89 6.35 6.05
C LYS A 516 33.33 6.45 4.62
N THR A 517 34.09 6.00 3.62
CA THR A 517 33.59 5.84 2.22
C THR A 517 33.27 4.39 1.89
N ASN A 518 34.02 3.45 2.48
CA ASN A 518 34.02 2.03 2.17
C ASN A 518 32.94 1.24 2.94
N HIS A 519 31.70 1.73 2.88
CA HIS A 519 30.54 1.07 3.46
C HIS A 519 30.17 -0.20 2.67
N TRP A 520 29.35 -1.03 3.28
CA TRP A 520 28.87 -2.29 2.71
C TRP A 520 27.71 -2.07 1.75
N VAL A 521 27.42 -3.09 0.96
CA VAL A 521 26.45 -3.07 -0.14
C VAL A 521 25.67 -4.38 -0.08
N ARG A 522 24.35 -4.27 -0.19
CA ARG A 522 23.42 -5.37 -0.40
C ARG A 522 22.40 -4.90 -1.43
N CYS A 523 22.46 -5.46 -2.63
CA CYS A 523 21.61 -4.98 -3.72
C CYS A 523 20.17 -5.50 -3.56
N VAL A 524 19.24 -4.73 -4.08
CA VAL A 524 17.81 -5.03 -4.12
C VAL A 524 17.33 -5.09 -5.56
N ARG A 525 16.22 -5.78 -5.78
CA ARG A 525 15.37 -5.68 -6.96
C ARG A 525 13.92 -5.73 -6.49
N SER A 526 12.98 -5.25 -7.29
CA SER A 526 11.57 -5.61 -7.07
C SER A 526 11.46 -7.14 -7.14
N GLN A 527 10.72 -7.75 -6.22
CA GLN A 527 10.32 -9.15 -6.39
C GLN A 527 9.48 -9.18 -7.66
N GLN A 528 9.98 -9.77 -8.74
CA GLN A 528 9.06 -10.37 -9.70
C GLN A 528 8.29 -11.39 -8.87
N GLN A 529 7.01 -11.13 -8.60
CA GLN A 529 6.20 -12.05 -7.83
C GLN A 529 6.08 -13.35 -8.62
N THR A 530 6.98 -14.26 -8.31
CA THR A 530 6.75 -15.70 -8.40
C THR A 530 5.78 -16.13 -7.29
N GLN A 531 4.64 -15.41 -7.19
CA GLN A 531 3.36 -16.11 -7.27
C GLN A 531 3.55 -17.19 -8.33
N ALA A 532 3.39 -18.45 -7.95
CA ALA A 532 3.42 -19.52 -8.93
C ALA A 532 2.17 -19.39 -9.82
N SER A 533 2.24 -18.54 -10.86
CA SER A 533 1.22 -18.35 -11.89
C SER A 533 -0.19 -18.57 -11.38
N ARG A 534 -0.72 -17.67 -10.54
CA ARG A 534 -2.16 -17.70 -10.26
C ARG A 534 -2.88 -17.31 -11.56
N ALA A 535 -3.07 -18.29 -12.43
CA ALA A 535 -3.90 -18.16 -13.61
C ALA A 535 -5.26 -17.61 -13.18
N ILE A 536 -5.89 -16.79 -14.03
CA ILE A 536 -7.20 -16.24 -13.70
C ILE A 536 -8.16 -17.42 -13.52
N ALA A 537 -8.80 -17.47 -12.35
CA ALA A 537 -9.65 -18.60 -12.00
C ALA A 537 -10.88 -18.63 -12.92
N THR A 538 -10.93 -19.67 -13.75
CA THR A 538 -11.96 -19.94 -14.78
C THR A 538 -12.93 -21.04 -14.35
N ASP A 539 -13.06 -21.26 -13.04
CA ASP A 539 -13.95 -22.25 -12.42
C ASP A 539 -15.27 -21.65 -11.89
N GLY A 540 -15.40 -20.32 -11.90
CA GLY A 540 -16.55 -19.58 -11.40
C GLY A 540 -16.42 -19.10 -9.95
N SER A 541 -15.23 -19.12 -9.33
CA SER A 541 -15.04 -18.64 -7.95
C SER A 541 -14.97 -17.10 -7.81
N VAL A 542 -14.79 -16.38 -8.92
CA VAL A 542 -14.40 -14.97 -8.96
C VAL A 542 -15.61 -14.04 -9.01
N ASN A 543 -15.64 -13.00 -8.17
CA ASN A 543 -16.63 -11.93 -8.31
C ASN A 543 -16.25 -10.99 -9.45
N ILE A 544 -17.25 -10.47 -10.17
CA ILE A 544 -17.04 -9.65 -11.37
C ILE A 544 -17.76 -8.31 -11.18
N LEU A 545 -17.00 -7.23 -11.07
CA LEU A 545 -17.50 -5.85 -11.05
C LEU A 545 -17.21 -5.18 -12.39
N LEU A 546 -18.24 -4.96 -13.20
CA LEU A 546 -18.18 -4.29 -14.49
C LEU A 546 -18.72 -2.86 -14.38
N ILE A 547 -17.82 -1.88 -14.34
CA ILE A 547 -18.12 -0.46 -14.24
C ILE A 547 -18.17 0.12 -15.67
N VAL A 548 -19.27 0.81 -16.01
CA VAL A 548 -19.47 1.41 -17.33
C VAL A 548 -19.71 2.91 -17.20
N GLY A 549 -18.79 3.72 -17.74
CA GLY A 549 -18.95 5.16 -17.90
C GLY A 549 -19.78 5.53 -19.13
N ASP A 550 -20.47 6.67 -19.07
CA ASP A 550 -21.44 7.14 -20.07
C ASP A 550 -20.97 8.46 -20.70
N ASP A 551 -20.58 8.44 -21.98
CA ASP A 551 -19.92 9.56 -22.70
C ASP A 551 -18.49 9.89 -22.24
N ILE A 552 -17.67 8.88 -21.97
CA ILE A 552 -16.25 9.03 -21.61
C ILE A 552 -15.31 8.31 -22.60
N GLY A 553 -14.48 9.09 -23.29
CA GLY A 553 -13.37 8.63 -24.12
C GLY A 553 -12.03 8.66 -23.39
N VAL A 554 -10.99 8.16 -24.07
CA VAL A 554 -9.61 8.07 -23.54
C VAL A 554 -8.99 9.45 -23.20
N ASP A 555 -9.51 10.53 -23.78
CA ASP A 555 -9.11 11.92 -23.52
C ASP A 555 -9.46 12.42 -22.09
N ASN A 556 -10.26 11.65 -21.33
CA ASN A 556 -10.74 12.04 -20.00
C ASN A 556 -10.55 10.97 -18.91
N VAL A 557 -9.53 10.12 -19.05
CA VAL A 557 -9.03 9.25 -17.97
C VAL A 557 -7.52 9.51 -17.85
N SER A 558 -7.05 10.04 -16.71
CA SER A 558 -5.69 10.59 -16.63
C SER A 558 -4.59 9.55 -16.87
N GLY A 559 -4.79 8.29 -16.48
CA GLY A 559 -3.87 7.18 -16.72
C GLY A 559 -3.60 6.85 -18.21
N TYR A 560 -4.40 7.35 -19.15
CA TYR A 560 -4.14 7.19 -20.58
C TYR A 560 -3.08 8.18 -21.11
N GLY A 561 -2.94 9.34 -20.46
CA GLY A 561 -1.99 10.42 -20.82
C GLY A 561 -2.43 11.32 -21.99
N GLU A 562 -3.63 11.12 -22.52
CA GLU A 562 -4.06 11.63 -23.83
C GLU A 562 -4.33 13.16 -23.90
N HIS A 563 -4.57 13.84 -22.77
CA HIS A 563 -4.79 15.31 -22.75
C HIS A 563 -4.26 16.03 -21.48
N GLY A 564 -3.22 15.49 -20.84
CA GLY A 564 -2.47 16.17 -19.76
C GLY A 564 -3.32 16.83 -18.66
N ASP A 565 -3.02 18.10 -18.34
CA ASP A 565 -3.75 18.95 -17.37
C ASP A 565 -5.24 19.18 -17.74
N TYR A 566 -5.67 18.80 -18.95
CA TYR A 566 -7.03 18.96 -19.44
C TYR A 566 -7.86 17.66 -19.42
N SER A 567 -7.28 16.51 -19.11
CA SER A 567 -8.03 15.28 -18.78
C SER A 567 -8.68 15.39 -17.40
N ALA A 568 -9.80 14.69 -17.17
CA ALA A 568 -10.30 14.50 -15.81
C ALA A 568 -9.28 13.68 -15.02
N GLN A 569 -9.07 14.04 -13.75
CA GLN A 569 -8.09 13.36 -12.90
C GLN A 569 -8.78 12.19 -12.19
N THR A 570 -8.36 10.97 -12.50
CA THR A 570 -9.06 9.72 -12.14
C THR A 570 -8.18 8.81 -11.28
N PRO A 571 -7.73 9.24 -10.08
CA PRO A 571 -6.75 8.51 -9.29
C PRO A 571 -7.18 7.08 -8.89
N ASN A 572 -8.47 6.78 -8.79
CA ASN A 572 -8.93 5.43 -8.47
C ASN A 572 -8.89 4.51 -9.71
N ILE A 573 -9.29 4.99 -10.89
CA ILE A 573 -9.15 4.26 -12.16
C ILE A 573 -7.67 4.12 -12.55
N ASP A 574 -6.85 5.15 -12.30
CA ASP A 574 -5.42 5.12 -12.54
C ASP A 574 -4.72 4.12 -11.61
N GLN A 575 -5.19 3.95 -10.37
CA GLN A 575 -4.72 2.89 -9.47
C GLN A 575 -5.17 1.48 -9.90
N LEU A 576 -6.35 1.34 -10.53
CA LEU A 576 -6.74 0.08 -11.20
C LEU A 576 -5.84 -0.19 -12.42
N ALA A 577 -5.41 0.83 -13.16
CA ALA A 577 -4.50 0.68 -14.29
C ALA A 577 -3.07 0.31 -13.83
N SER A 578 -2.54 0.94 -12.78
CA SER A 578 -1.19 0.65 -12.26
C SER A 578 -1.05 -0.72 -11.60
N SER A 579 -2.16 -1.31 -11.15
CA SER A 579 -2.23 -2.66 -10.56
C SER A 579 -2.93 -3.70 -11.46
N GLY A 580 -3.21 -3.34 -12.71
CA GLY A 580 -3.99 -4.14 -13.66
C GLY A 580 -3.49 -4.00 -15.09
N VAL A 581 -4.39 -4.20 -16.06
CA VAL A 581 -4.11 -4.04 -17.49
C VAL A 581 -4.89 -2.87 -18.07
N LEU A 582 -4.16 -1.92 -18.68
CA LEU A 582 -4.71 -0.84 -19.50
C LEU A 582 -4.66 -1.21 -20.98
N PHE A 583 -5.75 -1.01 -21.73
CA PHE A 583 -5.83 -1.31 -23.17
C PHE A 583 -5.96 -0.02 -23.99
N ARG A 584 -5.03 0.25 -24.94
CA ARG A 584 -5.01 1.51 -25.70
C ARG A 584 -5.98 1.57 -26.89
N ASN A 585 -6.25 0.43 -27.54
CA ASN A 585 -6.96 0.36 -28.82
C ASN A 585 -8.28 -0.41 -28.69
N VAL A 586 -9.26 0.16 -27.98
CA VAL A 586 -10.55 -0.50 -27.68
C VAL A 586 -11.69 0.22 -28.40
N TRP A 587 -12.26 -0.42 -29.40
CA TRP A 587 -13.40 0.14 -30.13
C TRP A 587 -14.76 -0.28 -29.55
N ALA A 588 -15.65 0.70 -29.41
CA ALA A 588 -17.07 0.53 -29.19
C ALA A 588 -17.88 1.05 -30.39
N ASN A 589 -19.22 0.95 -30.33
CA ASN A 589 -20.07 1.77 -31.18
C ASN A 589 -20.03 3.23 -30.66
N PRO A 590 -20.27 4.26 -31.50
CA PRO A 590 -20.12 5.65 -31.06
C PRO A 590 -21.34 6.20 -30.30
N MET A 591 -22.21 5.31 -29.79
CA MET A 591 -23.49 5.65 -29.16
C MET A 591 -23.86 4.61 -28.08
N CYS A 592 -24.36 5.10 -26.94
CA CYS A 592 -24.68 4.31 -25.74
C CYS A 592 -25.40 2.97 -25.99
N SER A 593 -26.58 2.97 -26.63
CA SER A 593 -27.42 1.77 -26.76
C SER A 593 -26.79 0.66 -27.62
N PRO A 594 -26.26 0.90 -28.84
CA PRO A 594 -25.57 -0.16 -29.57
C PRO A 594 -24.36 -0.70 -28.78
N SER A 595 -23.52 0.15 -28.17
CA SER A 595 -22.37 -0.33 -27.37
C SER A 595 -22.76 -1.18 -26.17
N ARG A 596 -23.78 -0.77 -25.42
CA ARG A 596 -24.27 -1.52 -24.25
C ARG A 596 -24.87 -2.87 -24.66
N ALA A 597 -25.49 -2.95 -25.85
CA ALA A 597 -25.93 -4.22 -26.42
C ALA A 597 -24.76 -5.07 -26.94
N SER A 598 -23.77 -4.48 -27.62
CA SER A 598 -22.56 -5.18 -28.07
C SER A 598 -21.81 -5.81 -26.90
N LEU A 599 -21.53 -5.01 -25.87
CA LEU A 599 -20.97 -5.43 -24.57
C LEU A 599 -21.75 -6.60 -23.97
N LEU A 600 -23.07 -6.46 -23.81
CA LEU A 600 -23.89 -7.46 -23.12
C LEU A 600 -24.16 -8.74 -23.93
N THR A 601 -24.03 -8.72 -25.26
CA THR A 601 -24.37 -9.87 -26.12
C THR A 601 -23.18 -10.55 -26.79
N GLY A 602 -22.01 -9.91 -26.80
CA GLY A 602 -20.82 -10.43 -27.48
C GLY A 602 -20.84 -10.27 -29.00
N ARG A 603 -21.72 -9.41 -29.53
CA ARG A 603 -22.10 -9.36 -30.96
C ARG A 603 -22.09 -7.93 -31.50
N HIS A 604 -21.95 -7.73 -32.81
CA HIS A 604 -22.07 -6.41 -33.45
C HIS A 604 -23.53 -5.95 -33.59
N ALA A 605 -23.75 -4.64 -33.78
CA ALA A 605 -25.07 -4.02 -33.95
C ALA A 605 -25.89 -4.62 -35.11
N LEU A 606 -25.26 -4.94 -36.25
CA LEU A 606 -25.87 -5.70 -37.35
C LEU A 606 -26.48 -7.05 -36.94
N ARG A 607 -26.01 -7.66 -35.86
CA ARG A 607 -26.35 -9.02 -35.43
C ARG A 607 -27.38 -9.09 -34.30
N HIS A 608 -27.37 -8.12 -33.37
CA HIS A 608 -28.41 -8.00 -32.32
C HIS A 608 -29.48 -6.93 -32.63
N GLY A 609 -29.32 -6.14 -33.69
CA GLY A 609 -30.34 -5.24 -34.24
C GLY A 609 -30.60 -3.94 -33.45
N VAL A 610 -29.74 -3.62 -32.49
CA VAL A 610 -29.78 -2.35 -31.73
C VAL A 610 -28.76 -1.41 -32.34
N PHE A 611 -29.22 -0.33 -32.98
CA PHE A 611 -28.38 0.57 -33.80
C PHE A 611 -28.29 2.00 -33.26
N SER A 612 -29.31 2.45 -32.52
CA SER A 612 -29.37 3.79 -31.94
C SER A 612 -30.21 3.77 -30.65
N PRO A 613 -30.10 4.78 -29.77
CA PRO A 613 -31.12 5.01 -28.75
C PRO A 613 -32.54 5.13 -29.33
N GLY A 614 -33.55 4.94 -28.48
CA GLY A 614 -34.96 5.08 -28.84
C GLY A 614 -35.57 3.82 -29.45
N ARG A 615 -36.27 3.94 -30.60
CA ARG A 615 -37.05 2.82 -31.18
C ARG A 615 -36.16 1.68 -31.71
N LEU A 616 -34.97 2.00 -32.19
CA LEU A 616 -33.93 1.03 -32.59
C LEU A 616 -32.99 0.69 -31.42
N GLY A 617 -33.40 1.02 -30.19
CA GLY A 617 -32.65 0.88 -28.93
C GLY A 617 -33.08 -0.32 -28.07
N GLU A 618 -34.08 -1.08 -28.50
CA GLU A 618 -34.71 -2.12 -27.69
C GLU A 618 -34.07 -3.50 -27.96
N LEU A 619 -33.40 -4.05 -26.95
CA LEU A 619 -32.76 -5.36 -27.03
C LEU A 619 -33.80 -6.47 -27.23
N ALA A 620 -33.56 -7.35 -28.20
CA ALA A 620 -34.47 -8.45 -28.49
C ALA A 620 -34.42 -9.53 -27.41
N ALA A 621 -35.58 -10.03 -26.98
CA ALA A 621 -35.73 -11.16 -26.05
C ALA A 621 -35.33 -12.54 -26.64
N THR A 622 -34.39 -12.54 -27.58
CA THR A 622 -33.74 -13.70 -28.21
C THR A 622 -32.22 -13.55 -28.27
N GLU A 623 -31.69 -12.41 -27.83
CA GLU A 623 -30.31 -12.31 -27.41
C GLU A 623 -30.10 -13.06 -26.08
N TYR A 624 -28.85 -13.28 -25.69
CA TYR A 624 -28.49 -14.02 -24.48
C TYR A 624 -27.31 -13.34 -23.80
N THR A 625 -27.56 -12.68 -22.67
CA THR A 625 -26.62 -11.71 -22.10
C THR A 625 -25.50 -12.34 -21.25
N ILE A 626 -24.46 -11.54 -20.93
CA ILE A 626 -23.47 -11.88 -19.88
C ILE A 626 -24.19 -12.24 -18.57
N ALA A 627 -25.20 -11.47 -18.18
CA ALA A 627 -25.95 -11.71 -16.94
C ALA A 627 -26.73 -13.02 -16.97
N GLU A 628 -27.35 -13.39 -18.09
CA GLU A 628 -28.03 -14.69 -18.24
C GLU A 628 -27.02 -15.85 -18.19
N ALA A 629 -25.91 -15.74 -18.91
CA ALA A 629 -24.88 -16.78 -18.96
C ALA A 629 -24.22 -17.02 -17.58
N LEU A 630 -23.86 -15.95 -16.86
CA LEU A 630 -23.27 -16.06 -15.51
C LEU A 630 -24.29 -16.58 -14.49
N LYS A 631 -25.56 -16.18 -14.59
CA LYS A 631 -26.65 -16.68 -13.74
C LYS A 631 -26.96 -18.15 -13.96
N ASP A 632 -26.93 -18.62 -15.22
CA ASP A 632 -27.05 -20.05 -15.54
C ASP A 632 -25.83 -20.85 -15.03
N ALA A 633 -24.66 -20.22 -14.87
CA ALA A 633 -23.49 -20.78 -14.18
C ALA A 633 -23.57 -20.70 -12.63
N GLY A 634 -24.52 -19.94 -12.08
CA GLY A 634 -24.82 -19.87 -10.64
C GLY A 634 -24.47 -18.56 -9.94
N TYR A 635 -24.06 -17.51 -10.67
CA TYR A 635 -23.78 -16.20 -10.10
C TYR A 635 -25.07 -15.50 -9.61
N ALA A 636 -24.98 -14.77 -8.50
CA ALA A 636 -25.96 -13.73 -8.18
C ALA A 636 -25.70 -12.51 -9.06
N THR A 637 -26.74 -11.95 -9.71
CA THR A 637 -26.55 -10.91 -10.73
C THR A 637 -27.28 -9.59 -10.43
N ALA A 638 -26.61 -8.45 -10.59
CA ALA A 638 -27.24 -7.13 -10.41
C ALA A 638 -26.73 -6.04 -11.38
N LEU A 639 -27.59 -5.06 -11.67
CA LEU A 639 -27.24 -3.87 -12.45
C LEU A 639 -27.68 -2.60 -11.69
N PHE A 640 -26.75 -1.66 -11.52
CA PHE A 640 -27.00 -0.36 -10.90
C PHE A 640 -26.83 0.77 -11.92
N GLY A 641 -27.84 1.63 -12.05
CA GLY A 641 -27.84 2.77 -12.97
C GLY A 641 -28.45 2.50 -14.36
N LYS A 642 -27.75 2.94 -15.41
CA LYS A 642 -28.28 3.16 -16.76
C LYS A 642 -28.38 1.88 -17.59
N TRP A 643 -29.61 1.46 -17.87
CA TRP A 643 -29.92 0.34 -18.77
C TRP A 643 -29.88 0.77 -20.25
N HIS A 644 -30.81 1.62 -20.67
CA HIS A 644 -30.91 2.20 -22.02
C HIS A 644 -31.03 1.19 -23.19
N LEU A 645 -31.53 -0.02 -22.89
CA LEU A 645 -31.79 -1.12 -23.84
C LEU A 645 -33.27 -1.51 -23.96
N GLY A 646 -34.17 -0.60 -23.56
CA GLY A 646 -35.62 -0.71 -23.77
C GLY A 646 -36.44 -0.83 -22.48
N THR A 647 -37.69 -0.38 -22.55
CA THR A 647 -38.62 -0.25 -21.40
C THR A 647 -39.79 -1.24 -21.41
N ARG A 648 -39.84 -2.20 -22.35
CA ARG A 648 -40.89 -3.23 -22.37
C ARG A 648 -40.50 -4.40 -21.48
N GLN A 649 -41.47 -5.11 -20.92
CA GLN A 649 -41.23 -6.25 -20.00
C GLN A 649 -40.11 -7.19 -20.49
N ALA A 650 -40.17 -7.65 -21.74
CA ALA A 650 -39.20 -8.59 -22.32
C ALA A 650 -37.82 -7.99 -22.65
N SER A 651 -37.64 -6.69 -22.46
CA SER A 651 -36.37 -5.96 -22.60
C SER A 651 -35.97 -5.27 -21.29
N LEU A 652 -36.58 -5.60 -20.15
CA LEU A 652 -36.16 -5.08 -18.84
C LEU A 652 -34.90 -5.83 -18.36
N PRO A 653 -34.02 -5.20 -17.55
CA PRO A 653 -32.81 -5.84 -17.01
C PRO A 653 -33.07 -7.22 -16.40
N THR A 654 -34.16 -7.38 -15.63
CA THR A 654 -34.44 -8.65 -14.95
C THR A 654 -35.03 -9.73 -15.86
N SER A 655 -35.50 -9.36 -17.05
CA SER A 655 -35.84 -10.30 -18.14
C SER A 655 -34.67 -10.54 -19.10
N GLN A 656 -33.48 -10.01 -18.78
CA GLN A 656 -32.24 -10.07 -19.55
C GLN A 656 -31.07 -10.48 -18.63
N GLY A 657 -31.35 -11.37 -17.68
CA GLY A 657 -30.39 -11.96 -16.74
C GLY A 657 -30.57 -11.48 -15.30
N PHE A 658 -30.42 -10.18 -15.05
CA PHE A 658 -30.20 -9.64 -13.70
C PHE A 658 -31.24 -10.05 -12.64
N ASP A 659 -30.80 -10.48 -11.45
CA ASP A 659 -31.67 -10.78 -10.30
C ASP A 659 -32.16 -9.50 -9.62
N TYR A 660 -31.31 -8.48 -9.58
CA TYR A 660 -31.61 -7.17 -9.01
C TYR A 660 -31.29 -6.05 -10.01
N TYR A 661 -32.13 -5.02 -10.04
CA TYR A 661 -31.87 -3.80 -10.78
C TYR A 661 -32.32 -2.59 -9.99
N SER A 662 -31.51 -1.53 -9.95
CA SER A 662 -31.92 -0.22 -9.43
C SER A 662 -31.23 0.90 -10.22
N GLY A 663 -31.99 1.75 -10.92
CA GLY A 663 -31.41 2.79 -11.74
C GLY A 663 -32.35 3.45 -12.75
N SER A 664 -31.78 3.94 -13.85
CA SER A 664 -32.46 4.66 -14.92
C SER A 664 -32.63 3.76 -16.17
N LEU A 665 -33.88 3.53 -16.61
CA LEU A 665 -34.14 2.67 -17.77
C LEU A 665 -33.78 3.34 -19.11
N GLU A 666 -33.74 4.67 -19.12
CA GLU A 666 -33.41 5.57 -20.23
C GLU A 666 -32.46 6.68 -19.71
N ASN A 667 -32.09 7.67 -20.53
CA ASN A 667 -31.32 8.83 -20.06
C ASN A 667 -32.07 9.62 -18.95
N ILE A 668 -31.32 10.28 -18.06
CA ILE A 668 -31.86 11.17 -17.02
C ILE A 668 -31.82 12.64 -17.45
N ASP A 669 -32.87 13.42 -17.11
CA ASP A 669 -33.00 14.85 -17.42
C ASP A 669 -32.40 15.79 -16.36
N ASP A 670 -32.02 15.24 -15.19
CA ASP A 670 -31.49 15.96 -14.02
C ASP A 670 -30.72 14.95 -13.14
N TYR A 671 -29.58 15.31 -12.55
CA TYR A 671 -28.80 14.40 -11.70
C TYR A 671 -29.22 14.39 -10.23
N PHE A 672 -30.02 15.38 -9.81
CA PHE A 672 -30.49 15.61 -8.45
C PHE A 672 -32.04 15.52 -8.37
N SER A 673 -32.72 15.16 -9.47
CA SER A 673 -34.16 14.88 -9.50
C SER A 673 -34.53 13.90 -10.63
N TRP A 674 -34.12 12.64 -10.49
CA TRP A 674 -34.21 11.61 -11.54
C TRP A 674 -35.23 10.51 -11.25
N GLN A 675 -35.62 9.76 -12.28
CA GLN A 675 -36.57 8.65 -12.19
C GLN A 675 -35.82 7.34 -11.92
N LYS A 676 -35.79 6.89 -10.66
CA LYS A 676 -35.19 5.60 -10.26
C LYS A 676 -36.24 4.49 -10.31
N THR A 677 -35.94 3.43 -11.04
CA THR A 677 -36.76 2.20 -11.11
C THR A 677 -36.01 1.08 -10.41
N THR A 678 -36.69 0.32 -9.55
CA THR A 678 -36.12 -0.86 -8.87
C THR A 678 -36.94 -2.11 -9.23
N LEU A 679 -36.26 -3.18 -9.65
CA LEU A 679 -36.84 -4.46 -10.06
C LEU A 679 -36.11 -5.61 -9.38
N VAL A 680 -36.83 -6.68 -9.01
CA VAL A 680 -36.28 -7.84 -8.30
C VAL A 680 -36.87 -9.14 -8.85
N GLY A 681 -36.05 -9.96 -9.50
CA GLY A 681 -36.44 -11.21 -10.14
C GLY A 681 -37.07 -11.05 -11.54
N ALA A 682 -37.09 -12.14 -12.31
CA ALA A 682 -37.51 -12.13 -13.71
C ALA A 682 -39.02 -11.85 -13.91
N ASP A 683 -39.86 -12.23 -12.96
CA ASP A 683 -41.31 -11.95 -12.96
C ASP A 683 -41.66 -10.51 -12.49
N ALA A 684 -40.66 -9.63 -12.30
CA ALA A 684 -40.90 -8.25 -11.86
C ALA A 684 -41.61 -7.41 -12.94
N GLU A 685 -42.92 -7.19 -12.78
CA GLU A 685 -43.64 -6.16 -13.54
C GLU A 685 -43.06 -4.77 -13.21
N GLN A 686 -42.95 -3.91 -14.24
CA GLN A 686 -42.44 -2.55 -14.07
C GLN A 686 -43.27 -1.76 -13.04
N SER A 687 -42.62 -1.31 -11.97
CA SER A 687 -43.18 -0.38 -10.99
C SER A 687 -43.18 1.06 -11.53
N GLU A 688 -44.08 1.90 -11.02
CA GLU A 688 -43.97 3.35 -11.24
C GLU A 688 -42.65 3.85 -10.62
N PRO A 689 -41.81 4.59 -11.35
CA PRO A 689 -40.51 5.03 -10.86
C PRO A 689 -40.66 6.01 -9.69
N VAL A 690 -39.64 6.04 -8.84
CA VAL A 690 -39.53 6.95 -7.70
C VAL A 690 -38.65 8.12 -8.11
N VAL A 691 -39.04 9.35 -7.74
CA VAL A 691 -38.15 10.52 -7.86
C VAL A 691 -37.05 10.39 -6.82
N GLU A 692 -35.84 10.10 -7.26
CA GLU A 692 -34.64 10.15 -6.44
C GLU A 692 -34.07 11.58 -6.43
N THR A 693 -33.52 11.98 -5.29
CA THR A 693 -32.94 13.31 -5.03
C THR A 693 -31.50 13.27 -4.53
N ALA A 694 -30.97 12.08 -4.20
CA ALA A 694 -29.53 11.87 -4.11
C ALA A 694 -28.88 12.03 -5.50
N TYR A 695 -27.64 12.52 -5.53
CA TYR A 695 -26.87 12.65 -6.77
C TYR A 695 -26.73 11.27 -7.45
N ALA A 696 -27.10 11.19 -8.73
CA ALA A 696 -27.30 9.91 -9.40
C ALA A 696 -26.07 8.97 -9.33
N THR A 697 -24.86 9.52 -9.44
CA THR A 697 -23.59 8.78 -9.36
C THR A 697 -23.40 8.12 -7.99
N ASP A 698 -23.42 8.90 -6.91
CA ASP A 698 -23.23 8.41 -5.53
C ASP A 698 -24.32 7.40 -5.14
N ALA A 699 -25.56 7.64 -5.57
CA ALA A 699 -26.70 6.78 -5.28
C ALA A 699 -26.53 5.37 -5.87
N VAL A 700 -26.15 5.25 -7.15
CA VAL A 700 -25.99 3.94 -7.79
C VAL A 700 -24.75 3.20 -7.30
N ALA A 701 -23.67 3.91 -6.95
CA ALA A 701 -22.48 3.32 -6.34
C ALA A 701 -22.74 2.84 -4.90
N SER A 702 -23.48 3.61 -4.10
CA SER A 702 -23.85 3.24 -2.73
C SER A 702 -24.80 2.04 -2.69
N GLU A 703 -25.80 2.00 -3.58
CA GLU A 703 -26.70 0.84 -3.69
C GLU A 703 -25.96 -0.41 -4.18
N ALA A 704 -24.95 -0.27 -5.05
CA ALA A 704 -24.07 -1.38 -5.43
C ALA A 704 -23.25 -1.89 -4.24
N ALA A 705 -22.68 -0.99 -3.42
CA ALA A 705 -21.96 -1.35 -2.20
C ALA A 705 -22.84 -2.09 -1.20
N GLU A 706 -24.05 -1.58 -0.90
CA GLU A 706 -25.01 -2.23 0.01
C GLU A 706 -25.42 -3.63 -0.48
N TRP A 707 -25.60 -3.80 -1.79
CA TRP A 707 -25.95 -5.10 -2.39
C TRP A 707 -24.79 -6.08 -2.36
N ILE A 708 -23.56 -5.64 -2.68
CA ILE A 708 -22.34 -6.47 -2.60
C ILE A 708 -22.11 -6.93 -1.16
N ALA A 709 -22.18 -6.02 -0.19
CA ALA A 709 -21.99 -6.33 1.23
C ALA A 709 -23.09 -7.22 1.84
N SER A 710 -24.20 -7.43 1.14
CA SER A 710 -25.30 -8.32 1.56
C SER A 710 -25.46 -9.60 0.72
N THR A 711 -24.63 -9.79 -0.31
CA THR A 711 -24.71 -10.91 -1.26
C THR A 711 -23.57 -11.92 -1.06
N GLN A 712 -23.87 -13.21 -1.23
CA GLN A 712 -22.86 -14.27 -1.18
C GLN A 712 -22.15 -14.40 -2.53
N GLN A 713 -20.83 -14.57 -2.48
CA GLN A 713 -19.98 -14.82 -3.65
C GLN A 713 -20.29 -16.21 -4.24
N PRO A 714 -20.17 -16.43 -5.57
CA PRO A 714 -19.76 -15.45 -6.58
C PRO A 714 -20.92 -14.55 -7.04
N TRP A 715 -20.62 -13.28 -7.31
CA TRP A 715 -21.58 -12.31 -7.87
C TRP A 715 -21.05 -11.59 -9.11
N PHE A 716 -21.98 -11.12 -9.95
CA PHE A 716 -21.73 -10.24 -11.09
C PHE A 716 -22.54 -8.96 -10.92
N VAL A 717 -21.83 -7.83 -10.83
CA VAL A 717 -22.43 -6.49 -10.70
C VAL A 717 -22.01 -5.65 -11.89
N GLN A 718 -22.99 -5.14 -12.64
CA GLN A 718 -22.76 -4.09 -13.62
C GLN A 718 -23.13 -2.73 -13.01
N LEU A 719 -22.14 -1.90 -12.71
CA LEU A 719 -22.32 -0.52 -12.27
C LEU A 719 -22.26 0.41 -13.49
N ALA A 720 -23.41 0.62 -14.12
CA ALA A 720 -23.54 1.42 -15.32
C ALA A 720 -23.90 2.86 -14.95
N PHE A 721 -22.91 3.73 -14.80
CA PHE A 721 -23.16 5.13 -14.46
C PHE A 721 -23.98 5.84 -15.55
N ASN A 722 -24.65 6.92 -15.14
CA ASN A 722 -25.13 7.97 -16.05
C ASN A 722 -24.05 9.03 -16.29
N ALA A 723 -23.05 9.17 -15.39
CA ALA A 723 -21.97 10.11 -15.54
C ALA A 723 -20.91 9.65 -16.56
N PRO A 724 -20.20 10.57 -17.22
CA PRO A 724 -20.37 12.04 -17.22
C PRO A 724 -21.42 12.60 -18.23
N HIS A 725 -22.27 11.79 -18.87
CA HIS A 725 -23.26 12.19 -19.90
C HIS A 725 -24.12 13.42 -19.52
N PHE A 726 -24.43 14.26 -20.51
CA PHE A 726 -25.33 15.42 -20.38
C PHE A 726 -26.68 15.03 -19.71
N PRO A 727 -27.25 15.82 -18.80
CA PRO A 727 -26.95 17.23 -18.49
C PRO A 727 -25.80 17.47 -17.51
N PHE A 728 -24.89 18.36 -17.90
CA PHE A 728 -23.73 18.73 -17.10
C PHE A 728 -24.10 19.65 -15.93
N HIS A 729 -24.01 19.09 -14.72
CA HIS A 729 -24.27 19.77 -13.45
C HIS A 729 -22.97 19.96 -12.67
N VAL A 730 -22.96 20.91 -11.75
CA VAL A 730 -21.98 20.93 -10.65
C VAL A 730 -22.25 19.70 -9.75
N PRO A 731 -21.27 18.80 -9.52
CA PRO A 731 -21.42 17.66 -8.61
C PRO A 731 -21.45 18.08 -7.13
N PRO A 732 -21.62 17.13 -6.18
CA PRO A 732 -21.43 17.37 -4.75
C PRO A 732 -20.04 17.94 -4.41
N GLU A 733 -19.99 18.88 -3.48
CA GLU A 733 -18.73 19.47 -2.99
C GLU A 733 -17.84 18.38 -2.36
N GLY A 734 -16.56 18.34 -2.74
CA GLY A 734 -15.61 17.32 -2.28
C GLY A 734 -15.62 15.99 -3.06
N SER A 735 -16.50 15.82 -4.04
CA SER A 735 -16.44 14.68 -4.98
C SER A 735 -15.50 14.91 -6.19
N TYR A 736 -14.94 16.11 -6.33
CA TYR A 736 -13.99 16.49 -7.37
C TYR A 736 -12.94 17.44 -6.78
N HIS A 737 -11.74 17.50 -7.38
CA HIS A 737 -10.58 18.15 -6.77
C HIS A 737 -9.66 18.91 -7.73
N ALA A 738 -9.59 18.54 -9.01
CA ALA A 738 -8.69 19.17 -9.98
C ALA A 738 -9.33 20.40 -10.68
N VAL A 739 -10.67 20.45 -10.73
CA VAL A 739 -11.42 21.57 -11.31
C VAL A 739 -12.09 22.44 -10.25
N SER A 740 -12.07 23.75 -10.46
CA SER A 740 -12.76 24.73 -9.60
C SER A 740 -14.03 25.23 -10.29
N LEU A 741 -15.15 25.18 -9.57
CA LEU A 741 -16.48 25.61 -10.02
C LEU A 741 -17.06 26.63 -9.03
N ALA A 742 -17.85 27.57 -9.53
CA ALA A 742 -18.46 28.68 -8.79
C ALA A 742 -19.97 28.51 -8.56
N GLY A 743 -20.62 27.60 -9.29
CA GLY A 743 -22.01 27.18 -9.02
C GLY A 743 -22.17 26.38 -7.72
N GLN A 744 -23.38 25.95 -7.41
CA GLN A 744 -23.68 25.06 -6.29
C GLN A 744 -24.07 23.67 -6.80
N PRO A 745 -23.90 22.59 -6.00
CA PRO A 745 -24.32 21.24 -6.41
C PRO A 745 -25.74 21.21 -6.97
N GLY A 746 -25.91 20.70 -8.19
CA GLY A 746 -27.17 20.74 -8.94
C GLY A 746 -27.42 22.00 -9.78
N ASP A 747 -26.50 22.97 -9.86
CA ASP A 747 -26.55 24.02 -10.88
C ASP A 747 -26.15 23.46 -12.25
N LEU A 748 -26.94 23.80 -13.28
CA LEU A 748 -26.64 23.50 -14.67
C LEU A 748 -25.58 24.47 -15.20
N CYS A 749 -24.38 23.99 -15.51
CA CYS A 749 -23.25 24.82 -15.94
C CYS A 749 -23.51 25.55 -17.27
N SER A 750 -24.38 25.00 -18.12
CA SER A 750 -24.91 25.66 -19.32
C SER A 750 -25.67 26.98 -19.04
N ARG A 751 -26.05 27.27 -17.79
CA ARG A 751 -26.65 28.53 -17.35
C ARG A 751 -25.63 29.55 -16.81
N ASN A 752 -24.41 29.13 -16.49
CA ASN A 752 -23.35 29.96 -15.92
C ASN A 752 -21.99 29.81 -16.64
N SER A 753 -22.02 29.50 -17.94
CA SER A 753 -20.84 29.09 -18.75
C SER A 753 -19.68 30.09 -18.84
N SER A 754 -19.82 31.29 -18.26
CA SER A 754 -18.75 32.29 -18.11
C SER A 754 -17.88 32.07 -16.86
N ASN A 755 -18.38 31.31 -15.88
CA ASN A 755 -17.69 30.97 -14.62
C ASN A 755 -17.57 29.45 -14.46
N ASP A 756 -18.57 28.69 -14.92
CA ASP A 756 -18.63 27.23 -14.92
C ASP A 756 -18.62 26.70 -16.37
N PRO A 757 -17.48 26.58 -17.06
CA PRO A 757 -17.43 26.04 -18.41
C PRO A 757 -17.96 24.61 -18.46
N VAL A 758 -18.67 24.26 -19.54
CA VAL A 758 -19.23 22.91 -19.72
C VAL A 758 -18.15 21.82 -19.63
N THR A 759 -16.99 22.06 -20.24
CA THR A 759 -15.84 21.14 -20.19
C THR A 759 -15.29 20.94 -18.77
N ALA A 760 -15.34 21.97 -17.92
CA ALA A 760 -14.92 21.87 -16.52
C ALA A 760 -15.92 21.08 -15.66
N CYS A 761 -17.22 21.30 -15.85
CA CYS A 761 -18.24 20.51 -15.14
C CYS A 761 -18.30 19.05 -15.59
N TYR A 762 -18.07 18.78 -16.87
CA TYR A 762 -17.91 17.41 -17.36
C TYR A 762 -16.76 16.69 -16.62
N ARG A 763 -15.59 17.33 -16.47
CA ARG A 763 -14.48 16.75 -15.70
C ARG A 763 -14.81 16.59 -14.23
N ALA A 764 -15.48 17.56 -13.61
CA ALA A 764 -15.98 17.41 -12.24
C ALA A 764 -16.89 16.18 -12.08
N MET A 765 -17.75 15.90 -13.07
CA MET A 765 -18.61 14.72 -13.07
C MET A 765 -17.86 13.40 -13.28
N ALA A 766 -16.73 13.41 -14.01
CA ALA A 766 -15.83 12.27 -14.16
C ALA A 766 -14.98 12.05 -12.90
N GLU A 767 -14.44 13.11 -12.27
CA GLU A 767 -13.77 13.07 -10.97
C GLU A 767 -14.72 12.56 -9.86
N ALA A 768 -16.00 12.94 -9.92
CA ALA A 768 -17.04 12.41 -9.03
C ALA A 768 -17.38 10.94 -9.29
N MET A 769 -17.33 10.48 -10.54
CA MET A 769 -17.46 9.07 -10.89
C MET A 769 -16.27 8.25 -10.36
N ASP A 770 -15.03 8.74 -10.52
CA ASP A 770 -13.82 8.13 -9.98
C ASP A 770 -13.87 8.05 -8.43
N SER A 771 -14.28 9.14 -7.78
CA SER A 771 -14.46 9.19 -6.32
C SER A 771 -15.52 8.19 -5.84
N ALA A 772 -16.61 7.99 -6.58
CA ALA A 772 -17.64 7.00 -6.27
C ALA A 772 -17.15 5.55 -6.48
N ILE A 773 -16.29 5.31 -7.48
CA ILE A 773 -15.60 4.03 -7.69
C ILE A 773 -14.66 3.74 -6.51
N GLY A 774 -13.85 4.72 -6.09
CA GLY A 774 -12.98 4.60 -4.92
C GLY A 774 -13.73 4.27 -3.64
N GLN A 775 -14.85 4.96 -3.38
CA GLN A 775 -15.72 4.69 -2.24
C GLN A 775 -16.31 3.27 -2.27
N LEU A 776 -16.77 2.80 -3.44
CA LEU A 776 -17.26 1.43 -3.60
C LEU A 776 -16.17 0.39 -3.30
N LEU A 777 -14.99 0.52 -3.90
CA LEU A 777 -13.88 -0.43 -3.72
C LEU A 777 -13.35 -0.44 -2.27
N ASN A 778 -13.40 0.70 -1.58
CA ASN A 778 -13.01 0.83 -0.17
C ASN A 778 -14.13 0.42 0.82
N SER A 779 -15.35 0.18 0.33
CA SER A 779 -16.46 -0.37 1.15
C SER A 779 -16.46 -1.91 1.23
N MET A 780 -15.74 -2.58 0.33
CA MET A 780 -15.60 -4.04 0.32
C MET A 780 -14.74 -4.53 1.49
N ASP A 781 -15.13 -5.63 2.13
CA ASP A 781 -14.22 -6.35 3.02
C ASP A 781 -13.07 -6.98 2.22
N THR A 782 -11.92 -7.22 2.88
CA THR A 782 -10.72 -7.79 2.26
C THR A 782 -10.98 -9.11 1.52
N THR A 783 -11.84 -9.99 2.03
CA THR A 783 -12.14 -11.29 1.36
C THR A 783 -12.91 -11.08 0.06
N THR A 784 -13.80 -10.09 0.02
CA THR A 784 -14.52 -9.70 -1.20
C THR A 784 -13.61 -8.94 -2.15
N ARG A 785 -12.85 -7.95 -1.67
CA ARG A 785 -11.92 -7.15 -2.49
C ARG A 785 -10.87 -8.04 -3.16
N GLU A 786 -10.19 -8.90 -2.40
CA GLU A 786 -9.13 -9.76 -2.95
C GLU A 786 -9.64 -10.84 -3.92
N ASN A 787 -10.95 -11.16 -3.91
CA ASN A 787 -11.59 -12.11 -4.82
C ASN A 787 -12.52 -11.42 -5.85
N THR A 788 -12.25 -10.16 -6.19
CA THR A 788 -13.01 -9.41 -7.21
C THR A 788 -12.12 -9.03 -8.40
N LEU A 789 -12.59 -9.33 -9.60
CA LEU A 789 -12.13 -8.75 -10.85
C LEU A 789 -12.88 -7.44 -11.08
N VAL A 790 -12.17 -6.33 -11.27
CA VAL A 790 -12.72 -4.99 -11.46
C VAL A 790 -12.41 -4.53 -12.88
N ILE A 791 -13.45 -4.19 -13.63
CA ILE A 791 -13.35 -3.69 -15.01
C ILE A 791 -13.95 -2.30 -15.06
N PHE A 792 -13.23 -1.34 -15.64
CA PHE A 792 -13.77 -0.04 -16.02
C PHE A 792 -13.76 0.11 -17.54
N VAL A 793 -14.89 0.49 -18.15
CA VAL A 793 -15.00 0.71 -19.60
C VAL A 793 -15.89 1.91 -19.95
N GLY A 794 -15.54 2.68 -20.99
CA GLY A 794 -16.42 3.70 -21.56
C GLY A 794 -17.39 3.10 -22.60
N ASP A 795 -18.64 3.57 -22.66
CA ASP A 795 -19.61 3.04 -23.64
C ASP A 795 -19.53 3.68 -25.04
N ASN A 796 -19.10 4.94 -25.14
CA ASN A 796 -18.73 5.63 -26.36
C ASN A 796 -17.79 6.79 -26.03
N GLY A 797 -17.05 7.29 -27.02
CA GLY A 797 -16.13 8.42 -26.83
C GLY A 797 -16.78 9.69 -26.27
N THR A 798 -15.94 10.65 -25.87
CA THR A 798 -16.36 11.85 -25.13
C THR A 798 -17.40 12.69 -25.88
N SER A 799 -18.34 13.28 -25.13
CA SER A 799 -19.35 14.17 -25.71
C SER A 799 -18.71 15.41 -26.37
N GLY A 800 -19.05 15.71 -27.63
CA GLY A 800 -18.49 16.87 -28.37
C GLY A 800 -18.79 18.25 -27.77
N ALA A 801 -19.62 18.34 -26.73
CA ALA A 801 -19.81 19.56 -25.93
C ALA A 801 -18.79 19.71 -24.78
N ALA A 802 -18.04 18.64 -24.47
CA ALA A 802 -17.08 18.54 -23.38
C ALA A 802 -15.61 18.47 -23.83
N VAL A 803 -15.35 18.03 -25.07
CA VAL A 803 -14.01 17.99 -25.68
C VAL A 803 -13.33 19.37 -25.62
N ILE A 804 -12.04 19.39 -25.26
CA ILE A 804 -11.18 20.56 -25.33
C ILE A 804 -10.34 20.49 -26.61
N GLU A 805 -10.61 21.40 -27.54
CA GLU A 805 -9.82 21.54 -28.77
C GLU A 805 -8.56 22.38 -28.48
N ASP A 806 -7.39 21.75 -28.56
CA ASP A 806 -6.07 22.38 -28.48
C ASP A 806 -5.20 21.88 -29.65
N SER A 807 -4.17 22.62 -30.06
CA SER A 807 -3.35 22.26 -31.23
C SER A 807 -2.37 21.12 -30.99
N ASP A 808 -2.08 20.82 -29.72
CA ASP A 808 -1.05 19.85 -29.34
C ASP A 808 -1.62 18.44 -29.08
N TYR A 809 -2.95 18.26 -29.22
CA TYR A 809 -3.69 17.02 -28.92
C TYR A 809 -4.69 16.65 -30.04
N PRO A 810 -5.06 15.37 -30.23
CA PRO A 810 -5.79 14.94 -31.44
C PRO A 810 -7.31 15.09 -31.40
N PHE A 811 -7.90 15.43 -30.25
CA PHE A 811 -9.36 15.38 -30.05
C PHE A 811 -10.07 16.66 -30.52
N THR A 812 -11.18 16.50 -31.26
CA THR A 812 -12.02 17.61 -31.71
C THR A 812 -13.50 17.35 -31.45
N ALA A 813 -14.29 18.40 -31.27
CA ALA A 813 -15.73 18.31 -31.10
C ALA A 813 -16.45 17.76 -32.35
N ALA A 814 -15.80 17.82 -33.52
CA ALA A 814 -16.26 17.23 -34.77
C ALA A 814 -15.98 15.73 -34.88
N HIS A 815 -14.99 15.20 -34.14
CA HIS A 815 -14.54 13.81 -34.17
C HIS A 815 -14.92 13.04 -32.88
N ALA A 816 -15.91 13.56 -32.15
CA ALA A 816 -16.36 13.10 -30.84
C ALA A 816 -17.48 12.03 -30.93
N LYS A 817 -18.18 11.76 -29.80
CA LYS A 817 -19.40 10.92 -29.74
C LYS A 817 -20.33 11.07 -30.95
N GLY A 818 -20.88 9.95 -31.42
CA GLY A 818 -21.83 9.89 -32.55
C GLY A 818 -21.17 9.93 -33.93
N THR A 819 -19.84 9.81 -34.00
CA THR A 819 -19.05 9.81 -35.24
C THR A 819 -18.20 8.54 -35.35
N MET A 820 -17.63 8.31 -36.54
CA MET A 820 -16.77 7.14 -36.81
C MET A 820 -15.27 7.41 -36.55
N TYR A 821 -14.94 8.60 -36.06
CA TYR A 821 -13.57 9.02 -35.74
C TYR A 821 -13.14 8.49 -34.35
N GLU A 822 -11.84 8.44 -34.05
CA GLU A 822 -11.30 7.80 -32.83
C GLU A 822 -11.89 8.40 -31.56
N GLY A 823 -12.07 9.73 -31.48
CA GLY A 823 -12.75 10.40 -30.36
C GLY A 823 -14.24 10.07 -30.21
N GLY A 824 -14.82 9.30 -31.14
CA GLY A 824 -16.17 8.73 -31.07
C GLY A 824 -16.20 7.24 -30.77
N VAL A 825 -15.23 6.45 -31.27
CA VAL A 825 -15.22 4.98 -31.16
C VAL A 825 -14.19 4.39 -30.20
N ASN A 826 -13.04 5.04 -29.96
CA ASN A 826 -12.02 4.56 -29.02
C ASN A 826 -12.42 4.94 -27.59
N VAL A 827 -12.47 3.95 -26.71
CA VAL A 827 -12.96 4.07 -25.32
C VAL A 827 -11.92 3.52 -24.34
N PRO A 828 -11.83 4.06 -23.11
CA PRO A 828 -10.95 3.50 -22.11
C PRO A 828 -11.45 2.11 -21.69
N LEU A 829 -10.52 1.16 -21.52
CA LEU A 829 -10.72 -0.12 -20.86
C LEU A 829 -9.57 -0.41 -19.89
N VAL A 830 -9.91 -0.63 -18.62
CA VAL A 830 -8.98 -1.05 -17.57
C VAL A 830 -9.53 -2.31 -16.90
N ILE A 831 -8.67 -3.32 -16.71
CA ILE A 831 -9.03 -4.59 -16.06
C ILE A 831 -8.03 -4.90 -14.96
N ALA A 832 -8.48 -4.86 -13.70
CA ALA A 832 -7.66 -5.11 -12.51
C ALA A 832 -8.25 -6.24 -11.66
N ALA A 833 -7.46 -6.74 -10.71
CA ALA A 833 -7.81 -7.88 -9.88
C ALA A 833 -7.37 -7.67 -8.43
N GLY A 834 -8.18 -8.19 -7.49
CA GLY A 834 -7.75 -8.38 -6.11
C GLY A 834 -6.67 -9.48 -5.99
N ASN A 835 -5.81 -9.41 -4.96
CA ASN A 835 -4.56 -10.17 -4.87
C ASN A 835 -4.72 -11.71 -4.82
N ASN A 836 -5.93 -12.26 -4.65
CA ASN A 836 -6.14 -13.71 -4.76
C ASN A 836 -6.33 -14.20 -6.20
N ILE A 837 -6.67 -13.30 -7.12
CA ILE A 837 -6.77 -13.55 -8.57
C ILE A 837 -5.46 -13.03 -9.17
N GLY A 838 -4.61 -13.91 -9.68
CA GLY A 838 -3.44 -13.45 -10.42
C GLY A 838 -3.85 -12.94 -11.80
N LEU A 839 -3.22 -11.84 -12.20
CA LEU A 839 -3.43 -11.14 -13.46
C LEU A 839 -2.10 -10.45 -13.79
N ASP A 840 -1.62 -10.61 -15.03
CA ASP A 840 -0.34 -10.07 -15.47
C ASP A 840 -0.48 -8.58 -15.82
N ALA A 841 -0.25 -7.71 -14.83
CA ALA A 841 -0.41 -6.26 -14.95
C ALA A 841 0.53 -5.63 -16.00
N GLY A 842 0.07 -4.58 -16.68
CA GLY A 842 0.81 -3.89 -17.74
C GLY A 842 -0.08 -3.11 -18.71
N GLU A 843 0.44 -2.90 -19.93
CA GLU A 843 -0.24 -2.14 -20.99
C GLU A 843 -0.35 -2.98 -22.27
N ILE A 844 -1.53 -2.95 -22.91
CA ILE A 844 -1.85 -3.74 -24.10
C ILE A 844 -2.29 -2.83 -25.25
N ASP A 845 -1.43 -2.74 -26.26
CA ASP A 845 -1.65 -2.04 -27.54
C ASP A 845 -2.42 -2.91 -28.57
N ALA A 846 -2.93 -4.09 -28.17
CA ALA A 846 -3.67 -4.97 -29.07
C ALA A 846 -5.03 -4.38 -29.47
N LEU A 847 -5.46 -4.68 -30.69
CA LEU A 847 -6.79 -4.32 -31.20
C LEU A 847 -7.88 -5.10 -30.46
N VAL A 848 -8.75 -4.39 -29.73
CA VAL A 848 -9.84 -4.95 -28.93
C VAL A 848 -11.19 -4.34 -29.31
N GLN A 849 -12.25 -5.13 -29.21
CA GLN A 849 -13.64 -4.73 -29.32
C GLN A 849 -14.32 -4.72 -27.94
N ILE A 850 -15.28 -3.81 -27.69
CA ILE A 850 -16.04 -3.82 -26.43
C ILE A 850 -16.78 -5.15 -26.18
N GLN A 851 -17.21 -5.84 -27.25
CA GLN A 851 -17.82 -7.18 -27.17
C GLN A 851 -16.84 -8.33 -26.84
N ASP A 852 -15.52 -8.10 -26.79
CA ASP A 852 -14.52 -9.09 -26.34
C ASP A 852 -14.61 -9.37 -24.84
N LEU A 853 -15.21 -8.44 -24.07
CA LEU A 853 -15.53 -8.65 -22.66
C LEU A 853 -16.53 -9.79 -22.45
N TYR A 854 -17.43 -10.07 -23.40
CA TYR A 854 -18.42 -11.15 -23.30
C TYR A 854 -17.78 -12.54 -23.17
N PRO A 855 -17.00 -13.06 -24.15
CA PRO A 855 -16.37 -14.38 -24.01
C PRO A 855 -15.33 -14.41 -22.89
N THR A 856 -14.74 -13.27 -22.51
CA THR A 856 -13.80 -13.17 -21.40
C THR A 856 -14.49 -13.39 -20.05
N LEU A 857 -15.60 -12.67 -19.78
CA LEU A 857 -16.36 -12.83 -18.55
C LEU A 857 -17.05 -14.20 -18.47
N LEU A 858 -17.51 -14.75 -19.61
CA LEU A 858 -18.03 -16.12 -19.64
C LEU A 858 -16.94 -17.16 -19.30
N ALA A 859 -15.70 -16.98 -19.78
CA ALA A 859 -14.60 -17.90 -19.45
C ALA A 859 -14.24 -17.86 -17.95
N ILE A 860 -14.15 -16.66 -17.37
CA ILE A 860 -13.83 -16.47 -15.94
C ILE A 860 -14.96 -17.04 -15.07
N GLY A 861 -16.22 -16.76 -15.41
CA GLY A 861 -17.39 -17.26 -14.71
C GLY A 861 -17.77 -18.71 -15.00
N ASN A 862 -16.95 -19.48 -15.74
CA ASN A 862 -17.21 -20.89 -16.10
C ASN A 862 -18.58 -21.08 -16.80
N ALA A 863 -18.99 -20.09 -17.58
CA ALA A 863 -20.28 -19.98 -18.24
C ALA A 863 -20.19 -20.25 -19.75
N THR A 864 -21.33 -20.53 -20.39
CA THR A 864 -21.41 -20.88 -21.81
C THR A 864 -22.50 -20.10 -22.53
N THR A 865 -22.20 -19.54 -23.70
CA THR A 865 -23.22 -18.87 -24.53
C THR A 865 -24.06 -19.86 -25.34
N SER A 866 -25.29 -19.46 -25.65
CA SER A 866 -26.22 -20.17 -26.53
C SER A 866 -26.28 -19.59 -27.96
N ASN A 867 -25.69 -18.41 -28.20
CA ASN A 867 -25.74 -17.68 -29.47
C ASN A 867 -24.36 -17.61 -30.17
N ASP A 868 -24.38 -17.38 -31.49
CA ASP A 868 -23.15 -17.09 -32.27
C ASP A 868 -22.65 -15.67 -31.93
N ILE A 869 -21.49 -15.59 -31.27
CA ILE A 869 -20.81 -14.32 -30.91
C ILE A 869 -19.80 -13.86 -31.97
N ASP A 870 -19.38 -12.59 -31.87
CA ASP A 870 -18.35 -11.94 -32.68
C ASP A 870 -17.06 -11.63 -31.88
N GLY A 871 -17.18 -11.45 -30.56
CA GLY A 871 -16.03 -11.14 -29.69
C GLY A 871 -15.04 -12.29 -29.53
N LEU A 872 -13.78 -11.95 -29.28
CA LEU A 872 -12.67 -12.85 -28.95
C LEU A 872 -12.32 -12.70 -27.46
N SER A 873 -11.79 -13.75 -26.82
CA SER A 873 -11.45 -13.66 -25.38
C SER A 873 -10.10 -12.97 -25.16
N LEU A 874 -10.09 -11.99 -24.25
CA LEU A 874 -8.92 -11.27 -23.78
C LEU A 874 -8.10 -12.03 -22.73
N LEU A 875 -8.52 -13.24 -22.33
CA LEU A 875 -7.92 -13.96 -21.20
C LEU A 875 -6.40 -14.13 -21.34
N GLY A 876 -5.89 -14.43 -22.54
CA GLY A 876 -4.45 -14.54 -22.83
C GLY A 876 -3.71 -13.20 -23.01
N HIS A 877 -4.38 -12.07 -22.73
CA HIS A 877 -3.76 -10.75 -22.49
C HIS A 877 -3.74 -10.38 -21.00
N LEU A 878 -4.52 -11.08 -20.17
CA LEU A 878 -4.63 -10.87 -18.72
C LEU A 878 -3.85 -11.93 -17.92
N ASP A 879 -3.52 -13.06 -18.55
CA ASP A 879 -2.86 -14.22 -17.95
C ASP A 879 -1.99 -14.94 -19.01
N ALA A 880 -0.68 -14.89 -18.86
CA ALA A 880 0.29 -15.52 -19.76
C ALA A 880 0.34 -17.06 -19.63
N GLN A 881 -0.34 -17.67 -18.65
CA GLN A 881 -0.57 -19.11 -18.56
C GLN A 881 -1.81 -19.55 -19.32
N ALA A 882 -2.75 -18.64 -19.60
CA ALA A 882 -3.92 -18.93 -20.40
C ALA A 882 -3.54 -19.24 -21.87
N PRO A 883 -4.41 -19.94 -22.63
CA PRO A 883 -4.20 -20.13 -24.06
C PRO A 883 -4.12 -18.78 -24.77
N ALA A 884 -3.03 -18.53 -25.48
CA ALA A 884 -2.75 -17.26 -26.15
C ALA A 884 -3.97 -16.74 -26.95
N SER A 885 -4.34 -15.48 -26.69
CA SER A 885 -5.53 -14.84 -27.26
C SER A 885 -5.56 -14.92 -28.79
N GLN A 886 -6.77 -15.09 -29.33
CA GLN A 886 -7.00 -14.72 -30.73
C GLN A 886 -7.10 -13.19 -30.77
N VAL A 887 -6.16 -12.55 -31.45
CA VAL A 887 -6.14 -11.09 -31.62
C VAL A 887 -6.91 -10.69 -32.87
N HIS A 888 -7.70 -9.61 -32.78
CA HIS A 888 -8.27 -8.99 -33.97
C HIS A 888 -7.14 -8.52 -34.88
N GLN A 889 -7.30 -8.73 -36.19
CA GLN A 889 -6.41 -8.13 -37.20
C GLN A 889 -6.97 -6.81 -37.72
N GLN A 890 -8.26 -6.58 -37.50
CA GLN A 890 -9.02 -5.42 -37.92
C GLN A 890 -10.14 -5.17 -36.91
N LEU A 891 -10.41 -3.92 -36.56
CA LEU A 891 -11.61 -3.53 -35.82
C LEU A 891 -12.68 -3.01 -36.78
N TYR A 892 -13.93 -3.17 -36.39
CA TYR A 892 -15.13 -2.72 -37.10
C TYR A 892 -16.08 -2.03 -36.12
N SER A 893 -16.55 -0.84 -36.48
CA SER A 893 -17.58 -0.10 -35.73
C SER A 893 -18.59 0.51 -36.71
N GLU A 894 -19.82 0.73 -36.23
CA GLU A 894 -20.94 1.15 -37.07
C GLU A 894 -21.98 1.98 -36.32
N LEU A 895 -22.70 2.80 -37.07
CA LEU A 895 -23.83 3.61 -36.63
C LEU A 895 -24.86 3.69 -37.76
N TYR A 896 -26.12 3.42 -37.43
CA TYR A 896 -27.26 3.50 -38.35
C TYR A 896 -28.42 4.20 -37.64
N ASP A 897 -29.02 5.20 -38.28
CA ASP A 897 -30.07 6.03 -37.68
C ASP A 897 -31.47 5.80 -38.29
N GLU A 898 -32.50 6.42 -37.71
CA GLU A 898 -33.88 6.33 -38.24
C GLU A 898 -34.06 6.98 -39.64
N THR A 899 -33.02 7.58 -40.24
CA THR A 899 -33.06 8.22 -41.57
C THR A 899 -32.38 7.42 -42.68
N ASP A 900 -31.94 6.18 -42.42
CA ASP A 900 -31.26 5.29 -43.39
C ASP A 900 -29.87 5.82 -43.79
N THR A 901 -29.16 6.47 -42.84
CA THR A 901 -27.75 6.84 -43.00
C THR A 901 -26.83 5.72 -42.53
N ASP A 902 -26.12 5.10 -43.48
CA ASP A 902 -25.09 4.09 -43.24
C ASP A 902 -23.76 4.78 -42.89
N ARG A 903 -23.26 4.61 -41.67
CA ARG A 903 -21.90 5.00 -41.25
C ARG A 903 -21.18 3.82 -40.63
N TRP A 904 -19.96 3.57 -41.07
CA TRP A 904 -19.14 2.45 -40.56
C TRP A 904 -17.65 2.68 -40.80
N ALA A 905 -16.82 2.10 -39.93
CA ALA A 905 -15.37 2.20 -39.99
C ALA A 905 -14.73 0.81 -39.91
N VAL A 906 -13.58 0.66 -40.56
CA VAL A 906 -12.67 -0.50 -40.38
C VAL A 906 -11.24 0.03 -40.24
N THR A 907 -10.52 -0.37 -39.19
CA THR A 907 -9.08 -0.09 -39.01
C THR A 907 -8.27 -1.39 -38.96
N ASP A 908 -7.00 -1.35 -39.39
CA ASP A 908 -5.99 -2.37 -39.09
C ASP A 908 -4.96 -1.93 -38.02
N GLY A 909 -5.26 -0.83 -37.31
CA GLY A 909 -4.39 -0.21 -36.32
C GLY A 909 -3.43 0.85 -36.90
N VAL A 910 -3.23 0.87 -38.22
CA VAL A 910 -2.44 1.91 -38.90
C VAL A 910 -3.29 2.65 -39.93
N ALA A 911 -3.89 1.91 -40.86
CA ALA A 911 -4.83 2.45 -41.82
C ALA A 911 -6.25 2.33 -41.27
N LYS A 912 -6.99 3.42 -41.29
CA LYS A 912 -8.43 3.45 -40.97
C LYS A 912 -9.23 3.93 -42.15
N TYR A 913 -10.20 3.13 -42.58
CA TYR A 913 -11.21 3.50 -43.57
C TYR A 913 -12.52 3.85 -42.87
N ILE A 914 -13.18 4.92 -43.32
CA ILE A 914 -14.54 5.29 -42.88
C ILE A 914 -15.43 5.42 -44.12
N ASN A 915 -16.66 4.90 -44.02
CA ASN A 915 -17.77 5.36 -44.85
C ASN A 915 -18.67 6.27 -44.01
N ASN A 916 -18.89 7.48 -44.50
CA ASN A 916 -19.59 8.55 -43.82
C ASN A 916 -20.76 8.99 -44.71
N GLU A 917 -21.93 8.35 -44.56
CA GLU A 917 -23.13 8.61 -45.39
C GLU A 917 -22.89 8.42 -46.90
N GLY A 918 -22.04 7.46 -47.27
CA GLY A 918 -21.63 7.22 -48.65
C GLY A 918 -20.45 8.08 -49.14
N ILE A 919 -19.89 8.95 -48.30
CA ILE A 919 -18.56 9.56 -48.52
C ILE A 919 -17.50 8.55 -48.07
N ASP A 920 -16.41 8.43 -48.84
CA ASP A 920 -15.29 7.54 -48.55
C ASP A 920 -14.10 8.32 -48.00
N GLU A 921 -13.60 7.88 -46.85
CA GLU A 921 -12.54 8.54 -46.09
C GLU A 921 -11.47 7.52 -45.66
N CYS A 922 -10.25 7.98 -45.45
CA CYS A 922 -9.09 7.13 -45.14
C CYS A 922 -8.01 7.90 -44.41
N TYR A 923 -7.48 7.34 -43.33
CA TYR A 923 -6.55 8.00 -42.42
C TYR A 923 -5.38 7.08 -42.05
N ASP A 924 -4.27 7.71 -41.65
CA ASP A 924 -3.07 7.06 -41.12
C ASP A 924 -2.98 7.39 -39.63
N LEU A 925 -3.47 6.51 -38.77
CA LEU A 925 -3.50 6.75 -37.31
C LEU A 925 -2.09 6.90 -36.72
N SER A 926 -1.07 6.34 -37.40
CA SER A 926 0.34 6.45 -36.95
C SER A 926 0.99 7.81 -37.21
N SER A 927 0.36 8.69 -37.99
CA SER A 927 0.87 10.04 -38.29
C SER A 927 -0.17 11.17 -38.29
N ASP A 928 -1.46 10.83 -38.22
CA ASP A 928 -2.62 11.73 -38.18
C ASP A 928 -3.72 11.14 -37.29
N ALA A 929 -3.40 10.91 -36.00
CA ALA A 929 -4.34 10.42 -34.98
C ALA A 929 -5.57 11.36 -34.77
N ALA A 930 -5.46 12.61 -35.23
CA ALA A 930 -6.55 13.58 -35.25
C ALA A 930 -7.50 13.43 -36.47
N GLU A 931 -7.19 12.53 -37.40
CA GLU A 931 -7.97 12.23 -38.63
C GLU A 931 -8.27 13.48 -39.49
N THR A 932 -7.28 14.36 -39.63
CA THR A 932 -7.42 15.65 -40.33
C THR A 932 -7.22 15.57 -41.84
N THR A 933 -6.51 14.55 -42.33
CA THR A 933 -5.96 14.46 -43.69
C THR A 933 -6.48 13.24 -44.43
N ASN A 934 -7.68 13.35 -45.01
CA ASN A 934 -8.28 12.25 -45.78
C ASN A 934 -7.41 11.85 -47.01
N LEU A 935 -6.84 10.64 -46.94
CA LEU A 935 -5.94 10.03 -47.92
C LEU A 935 -6.67 9.22 -49.01
N TYR A 936 -8.00 9.09 -49.00
CA TYR A 936 -8.73 8.13 -49.86
C TYR A 936 -8.53 8.40 -51.37
N ALA A 937 -8.41 9.68 -51.75
CA ALA A 937 -8.15 10.11 -53.13
C ALA A 937 -6.65 10.22 -53.48
N SER A 938 -5.75 9.81 -52.58
CA SER A 938 -4.29 9.91 -52.75
C SER A 938 -3.69 8.69 -53.48
N ASN A 939 -2.36 8.62 -53.55
CA ASN A 939 -1.63 7.42 -53.97
C ASN A 939 -0.56 7.13 -52.91
N GLY A 940 -0.71 6.04 -52.16
CA GLY A 940 0.18 5.64 -51.07
C GLY A 940 -0.20 4.28 -50.52
N GLU A 941 0.58 3.76 -49.57
CA GLU A 941 0.37 2.41 -49.02
C GLU A 941 -0.87 2.37 -48.11
N VAL A 942 -1.05 3.35 -47.22
CA VAL A 942 -2.27 3.52 -46.39
C VAL A 942 -3.54 3.60 -47.24
N ALA A 943 -3.53 4.38 -48.33
CA ALA A 943 -4.67 4.47 -49.25
C ALA A 943 -4.99 3.14 -49.95
N ALA A 944 -3.99 2.28 -50.17
CA ALA A 944 -4.19 0.92 -50.66
C ALA A 944 -4.74 -0.02 -49.57
N SER A 945 -4.30 0.10 -48.31
CA SER A 945 -4.89 -0.60 -47.16
C SER A 945 -6.36 -0.22 -46.97
N CYS A 946 -6.71 1.06 -46.95
CA CYS A 946 -8.11 1.52 -46.88
C CYS A 946 -9.00 0.92 -47.99
N ALA A 947 -8.47 0.73 -49.20
CA ALA A 947 -9.21 0.08 -50.29
C ALA A 947 -9.42 -1.44 -50.08
N ILE A 948 -8.63 -2.08 -49.21
CA ILE A 948 -8.81 -3.47 -48.73
C ILE A 948 -9.76 -3.48 -47.53
N LEU A 949 -9.59 -2.58 -46.55
CA LEU A 949 -10.45 -2.44 -45.36
C LEU A 949 -11.92 -2.19 -45.76
N LYS A 950 -12.15 -1.35 -46.79
CA LYS A 950 -13.48 -1.17 -47.41
C LYS A 950 -14.13 -2.46 -47.91
N GLN A 951 -13.35 -3.49 -48.26
CA GLN A 951 -13.83 -4.81 -48.70
C GLN A 951 -13.96 -5.81 -47.55
N ALA A 952 -13.50 -5.46 -46.35
CA ALA A 952 -13.51 -6.30 -45.15
C ALA A 952 -14.73 -6.07 -44.24
N ARG A 953 -15.67 -5.17 -44.59
CA ARG A 953 -16.93 -4.99 -43.86
C ARG A 953 -17.63 -6.36 -43.67
N PRO A 954 -18.08 -6.71 -42.45
CA PRO A 954 -18.95 -7.86 -42.22
C PRO A 954 -20.20 -7.88 -43.12
N GLN A 955 -20.77 -9.07 -43.33
CA GLN A 955 -21.95 -9.34 -44.18
C GLN A 955 -23.06 -10.08 -43.42
#